data_AF-A0A6M8AZ78-F1
#
_entry.id   AF-A0A6M8AZ78-F1
#
_cell.length_a   1.000
_cell.length_b   1.000
_cell.length_c   1.000
_cell.angle_alpha   90.00
_cell.angle_beta   90.00
_cell.angle_gamma   90.00
#
_symmetry.space_group_name_H-M   'P 1'
#
loop_
_entity.id
_entity.type
_entity.pdbx_description
1 polymer ?
#
loop_
_entity_poly.entity_id
_entity_poly.type
_entity_poly.pdbx_seq_one_letter_code
_entity_poly.pdbx_strand_id
1 'polypeptide(L)'
;MSHDTMRDHEDPPPAAAAAARSGEAPGLPDSPERGDSPAAAPSSRRAAWLDRPATRWILGALLALTVLVTGLGWALASPVGGSPDDDYHLGAIWCPPPVESSGCATKVINNEVQVYVPETVSQRTSCFSYPDGDGTMRCKEALSDDEYTYSRRYDAGNYPGGYYWFHHQFVSADVTGSVLIMRGVNLLIAMVLLGSIGFLLPARYRESLALTILVAWMPMGLYFVASNNPTSWALSGTLGYAAALFGALRAEGRRRWALLGLAAVGALLACSARGDSAFFILVISLAVLVGAPWTRRILPEAALALTASAIGVWIMRSTGQASALESTSSSGETDLSMERLHSLLTSLPEYFAGFYGQRWGAGWFDIPLDGAPASIAIGLAAICLFAGARRVGRRKALSILIVIGAIAGVPLVVSLQAGFSRVYQYQPRYMLPLLAILLFVWLAMSVKGRHVVGVQVWLIGIGSVLVNAFALRRVMERYTHGRLDLDHPIYSLDLFLRWWWPDFPLTPEYTWRALVLVYAVAIASLSILVWGRPARAITGPTAPSAAGQAEPERQEPAEDFVSRSSPGRHARIQAGQREVTAPESPDAPGTPDAPDAPGAPGAAESATRPIDPASRPPALPVDGPTDSSAEESHER
;
A
#
# COMPACT_ATOMS: atom_id res chain seq x y z
N MET A 1 -41.13 -30.37 23.44
CA MET A 1 -42.34 -30.60 24.27
C MET A 1 -41.88 -30.70 25.71
N SER A 2 -42.63 -30.09 26.65
CA SER A 2 -42.61 -30.30 28.11
C SER A 2 -41.26 -30.15 28.86
N HIS A 3 -41.08 -29.10 29.67
CA HIS A 3 -41.56 -28.93 31.07
C HIS A 3 -40.66 -29.68 32.09
N ASP A 4 -40.22 -29.10 33.22
CA ASP A 4 -40.31 -27.69 33.66
C ASP A 4 -39.29 -27.32 34.77
N THR A 5 -39.43 -26.08 35.30
CA THR A 5 -39.05 -25.49 36.61
C THR A 5 -38.63 -26.37 37.82
N MET A 6 -38.09 -25.86 38.94
CA MET A 6 -37.27 -24.67 39.35
C MET A 6 -37.16 -24.69 40.90
N ARG A 7 -35.99 -24.35 41.50
CA ARG A 7 -35.82 -23.99 42.95
C ARG A 7 -36.07 -25.13 44.00
N ASP A 8 -35.73 -25.04 45.30
CA ASP A 8 -35.00 -24.02 46.10
C ASP A 8 -34.13 -24.66 47.24
N HIS A 9 -33.80 -23.90 48.31
CA HIS A 9 -32.75 -24.05 49.35
C HIS A 9 -32.94 -25.06 50.54
N GLU A 10 -31.87 -25.19 51.35
CA GLU A 10 -31.76 -25.45 52.83
C GLU A 10 -31.60 -26.88 53.46
N ASP A 11 -30.32 -27.23 53.73
CA ASP A 11 -29.70 -27.52 55.05
C ASP A 11 -29.81 -28.87 55.86
N PRO A 12 -28.90 -29.15 56.86
CA PRO A 12 -28.39 -30.50 57.25
C PRO A 12 -28.89 -30.97 58.67
N PRO A 13 -28.22 -31.78 59.55
CA PRO A 13 -26.94 -32.56 59.60
C PRO A 13 -27.19 -34.05 60.05
N PRO A 14 -26.39 -34.84 60.84
CA PRO A 14 -25.05 -34.71 61.49
C PRO A 14 -24.17 -36.02 61.50
N ALA A 15 -23.22 -36.10 62.47
CA ALA A 15 -22.46 -37.27 63.00
C ALA A 15 -21.24 -37.80 62.18
N ALA A 16 -20.07 -38.16 62.76
CA ALA A 16 -19.43 -37.95 64.10
C ALA A 16 -17.90 -38.31 63.95
N ALA A 17 -16.95 -38.28 64.90
CA ALA A 17 -16.87 -37.98 66.35
C ALA A 17 -15.42 -37.49 66.67
N ALA A 18 -15.16 -36.48 67.50
CA ALA A 18 -14.95 -36.49 68.97
C ALA A 18 -13.47 -36.57 69.47
N ALA A 19 -13.21 -35.94 70.64
CA ALA A 19 -11.92 -35.66 71.33
C ALA A 19 -11.03 -34.56 70.67
N ALA A 20 -10.69 -33.40 71.29
CA ALA A 20 -10.26 -33.01 72.65
C ALA A 20 -8.75 -33.24 72.92
N ARG A 21 -7.95 -32.30 73.48
CA ARG A 21 -8.28 -30.98 74.10
C ARG A 21 -7.06 -30.02 74.12
N SER A 22 -7.32 -28.73 73.87
CA SER A 22 -6.74 -27.49 74.46
C SER A 22 -5.34 -27.44 75.14
N GLY A 23 -4.54 -26.42 74.79
CA GLY A 23 -3.41 -25.90 75.59
C GLY A 23 -2.86 -24.56 75.06
N GLU A 24 -2.49 -23.65 75.96
CA GLU A 24 -2.12 -22.23 75.74
C GLU A 24 -0.88 -21.94 74.85
N ALA A 25 -0.84 -20.71 74.33
CA ALA A 25 0.33 -19.97 73.81
C ALA A 25 0.95 -19.09 74.95
N PRO A 26 2.05 -18.32 74.80
CA PRO A 26 2.79 -17.97 73.57
C PRO A 26 4.34 -18.01 73.65
N GLY A 27 5.01 -17.76 72.51
CA GLY A 27 6.47 -17.48 72.49
C GLY A 27 7.04 -17.17 71.10
N LEU A 28 7.84 -16.10 71.01
CA LEU A 28 8.81 -15.77 69.96
C LEU A 28 10.17 -15.50 70.66
N PRO A 29 11.35 -15.47 69.99
CA PRO A 29 11.56 -15.27 68.55
C PRO A 29 12.61 -16.25 67.92
N ASP A 30 13.27 -15.77 66.85
CA ASP A 30 14.50 -16.22 66.20
C ASP A 30 14.46 -17.25 65.05
N SER A 31 15.50 -17.15 64.22
CA SER A 31 15.63 -17.65 62.84
C SER A 31 16.97 -18.44 62.71
N PRO A 32 17.39 -18.94 61.52
CA PRO A 32 16.71 -19.03 60.23
C PRO A 32 16.78 -20.43 59.56
N GLU A 33 15.68 -20.93 59.00
CA GLU A 33 15.77 -22.04 58.03
C GLU A 33 16.20 -21.52 56.64
N ARG A 34 17.01 -22.34 55.97
CA ARG A 34 17.76 -21.95 54.76
C ARG A 34 16.89 -22.13 53.52
N GLY A 35 16.40 -21.03 52.96
CA GLY A 35 15.47 -21.04 51.83
C GLY A 35 16.02 -21.76 50.58
N ASP A 36 15.32 -22.81 50.16
CA ASP A 36 15.52 -23.42 48.85
C ASP A 36 15.21 -22.41 47.74
N SER A 37 16.19 -22.14 46.89
CA SER A 37 15.99 -21.32 45.70
C SER A 37 15.19 -22.13 44.67
N PRO A 38 14.06 -21.62 44.14
CA PRO A 38 13.29 -22.35 43.14
C PRO A 38 14.15 -22.61 41.90
N ALA A 39 14.38 -23.89 41.62
CA ALA A 39 15.35 -24.32 40.61
C ALA A 39 15.05 -23.71 39.24
N ALA A 40 16.04 -23.01 38.67
CA ALA A 40 15.90 -22.36 37.38
C ALA A 40 15.59 -23.41 36.29
N ALA A 41 14.35 -23.38 35.77
CA ALA A 41 13.88 -24.34 34.77
C ALA A 41 14.84 -24.38 33.56
N PRO A 42 15.23 -25.58 33.09
CA PRO A 42 16.31 -25.71 32.10
C PRO A 42 15.92 -25.04 30.78
N SER A 43 16.62 -23.96 30.43
CA SER A 43 16.42 -23.25 29.18
C SER A 43 16.64 -24.19 28.00
N SER A 44 15.67 -24.23 27.08
CA SER A 44 15.53 -25.36 26.17
C SER A 44 16.66 -25.41 25.12
N ARG A 45 17.59 -26.37 25.29
CA ARG A 45 18.70 -26.63 24.35
C ARG A 45 18.23 -26.77 22.88
N ARG A 46 16.98 -27.19 22.67
CA ARG A 46 16.31 -27.32 21.36
C ARG A 46 16.26 -26.03 20.53
N ALA A 47 16.29 -24.84 21.15
CA ALA A 47 16.21 -23.56 20.43
C ALA A 47 17.58 -22.98 20.00
N ALA A 48 18.69 -23.40 20.64
CA ALA A 48 20.00 -22.74 20.50
C ALA A 48 20.61 -22.77 19.09
N TRP A 49 20.14 -23.66 18.21
CA TRP A 49 20.53 -23.71 16.79
C TRP A 49 19.95 -22.55 15.97
N LEU A 50 18.77 -22.02 16.31
CA LEU A 50 18.12 -20.90 15.62
C LEU A 50 18.82 -19.54 15.85
N ASP A 51 19.65 -19.45 16.89
CA ASP A 51 20.47 -18.26 17.16
C ASP A 51 21.77 -18.20 16.35
N ARG A 52 22.22 -19.33 15.77
CA ARG A 52 23.45 -19.40 14.98
C ARG A 52 23.35 -18.54 13.71
N PRO A 53 24.40 -17.82 13.31
CA PRO A 53 24.36 -16.94 12.14
C PRO A 53 24.09 -17.71 10.83
N ALA A 54 24.70 -18.89 10.66
CA ALA A 54 24.47 -19.75 9.49
C ALA A 54 22.99 -20.14 9.33
N THR A 55 22.32 -20.56 10.42
CA THR A 55 20.89 -20.88 10.41
C THR A 55 20.03 -19.70 9.95
N ARG A 56 20.40 -18.49 10.35
CA ARG A 56 19.68 -17.25 9.96
C ARG A 56 19.92 -16.86 8.50
N TRP A 57 21.10 -17.13 7.96
CA TRP A 57 21.36 -16.99 6.52
C TRP A 57 20.57 -18.03 5.71
N ILE A 58 20.54 -19.29 6.15
CA ILE A 58 19.76 -20.37 5.51
C ILE A 58 18.26 -20.04 5.52
N LEU A 59 17.70 -19.62 6.66
CA LEU A 59 16.30 -19.19 6.76
C LEU A 59 16.01 -17.94 5.92
N GLY A 60 16.96 -17.00 5.81
CA GLY A 60 16.84 -15.82 4.96
C GLY A 60 16.83 -16.17 3.47
N ALA A 61 17.69 -17.08 3.03
CA ALA A 61 17.71 -17.60 1.67
C ALA A 61 16.45 -18.43 1.36
N LEU A 62 15.99 -19.26 2.30
CA LEU A 62 14.74 -20.02 2.16
C LEU A 62 13.53 -19.08 2.05
N LEU A 63 13.46 -18.01 2.87
CA LEU A 63 12.42 -16.99 2.76
C LEU A 63 12.47 -16.30 1.39
N ALA A 64 13.66 -15.90 0.93
CA ALA A 64 13.79 -15.27 -0.39
C ALA A 64 13.33 -16.21 -1.52
N LEU A 65 13.80 -17.47 -1.53
CA LEU A 65 13.42 -18.46 -2.52
C LEU A 65 11.91 -18.76 -2.52
N THR A 66 11.30 -18.93 -1.34
CA THR A 66 9.88 -19.26 -1.22
C THR A 66 8.98 -18.06 -1.54
N VAL A 67 9.40 -16.82 -1.25
CA VAL A 67 8.73 -15.60 -1.73
C VAL A 67 8.84 -15.47 -3.26
N LEU A 68 10.01 -15.75 -3.86
CA LEU A 68 10.17 -15.73 -5.31
C LEU A 68 9.26 -16.76 -5.99
N VAL A 69 9.26 -18.01 -5.53
CA VAL A 69 8.41 -19.08 -6.10
C VAL A 69 6.92 -18.79 -5.89
N THR A 70 6.53 -18.22 -4.73
CA THR A 70 5.16 -17.71 -4.53
C THR A 70 4.81 -16.65 -5.59
N GLY A 71 5.69 -15.66 -5.78
CA GLY A 71 5.49 -14.57 -6.72
C GLY A 71 5.39 -15.02 -8.16
N LEU A 72 6.30 -15.89 -8.61
CA LEU A 72 6.26 -16.49 -9.95
C LEU A 72 5.02 -17.35 -10.15
N GLY A 73 4.54 -18.03 -9.09
CA GLY A 73 3.25 -18.72 -9.10
C GLY A 73 2.06 -17.77 -9.33
N TRP A 74 2.07 -16.59 -8.71
CA TRP A 74 1.08 -15.55 -8.98
C TRP A 74 1.22 -14.95 -10.40
N ALA A 75 2.44 -14.83 -10.92
CA ALA A 75 2.69 -14.38 -12.30
C ALA A 75 2.20 -15.38 -13.36
N LEU A 76 2.16 -16.68 -13.03
CA LEU A 76 1.58 -17.76 -13.83
C LEU A 76 0.08 -17.96 -13.60
N ALA A 77 -0.52 -17.34 -12.57
CA ALA A 77 -1.93 -17.55 -12.22
C ALA A 77 -2.91 -16.90 -13.20
N SER A 78 -2.44 -16.01 -14.08
CA SER A 78 -3.21 -15.36 -15.14
C SER A 78 -2.47 -15.37 -16.49
N PRO A 79 -3.17 -15.43 -17.63
CA PRO A 79 -2.56 -15.35 -18.95
C PRO A 79 -2.07 -13.93 -19.28
N VAL A 80 -1.43 -13.77 -20.44
CA VAL A 80 -1.28 -12.48 -21.13
C VAL A 80 -2.69 -11.92 -21.41
N GLY A 81 -2.97 -10.66 -21.07
CA GLY A 81 -4.31 -10.07 -21.17
C GLY A 81 -5.15 -10.18 -19.88
N GLY A 82 -4.70 -10.98 -18.90
CA GLY A 82 -5.44 -11.22 -17.66
C GLY A 82 -5.35 -10.08 -16.64
N SER A 83 -4.25 -9.31 -16.61
CA SER A 83 -4.13 -8.20 -15.65
C SER A 83 -5.20 -7.11 -15.90
N PRO A 84 -5.49 -6.26 -14.89
CA PRO A 84 -6.19 -5.00 -15.12
C PRO A 84 -5.50 -4.17 -16.20
N ASP A 85 -6.23 -3.84 -17.27
CA ASP A 85 -5.76 -3.02 -18.38
C ASP A 85 -4.44 -3.55 -19.00
N ASP A 86 -4.24 -4.88 -19.00
CA ASP A 86 -3.02 -5.53 -19.53
C ASP A 86 -2.81 -5.21 -21.02
N ASP A 87 -3.89 -5.12 -21.81
CA ASP A 87 -3.85 -4.75 -23.23
C ASP A 87 -3.26 -3.33 -23.44
N TYR A 88 -3.69 -2.38 -22.61
CA TYR A 88 -3.25 -0.99 -22.61
C TYR A 88 -1.81 -0.85 -22.11
N HIS A 89 -1.46 -1.57 -21.04
CA HIS A 89 -0.11 -1.52 -20.49
C HIS A 89 0.91 -2.27 -21.36
N LEU A 90 0.54 -3.39 -21.99
CA LEU A 90 1.39 -4.08 -22.95
C LEU A 90 1.51 -3.31 -24.27
N GLY A 91 0.43 -2.72 -24.79
CA GLY A 91 0.50 -1.80 -25.93
C GLY A 91 1.41 -0.61 -25.66
N ALA A 92 1.37 -0.05 -24.45
CA ALA A 92 2.31 1.00 -24.00
C ALA A 92 3.75 0.50 -23.78
N ILE A 93 3.97 -0.80 -23.49
CA ILE A 93 5.33 -1.38 -23.39
C ILE A 93 5.92 -1.62 -24.78
N TRP A 94 5.13 -2.08 -25.76
CA TRP A 94 5.57 -2.24 -27.14
C TRP A 94 5.79 -0.88 -27.83
N CYS A 95 4.89 0.09 -27.61
CA CYS A 95 4.93 1.42 -28.21
C CYS A 95 4.91 2.52 -27.14
N PRO A 96 6.05 2.80 -26.47
CA PRO A 96 6.09 3.67 -25.30
C PRO A 96 5.94 5.18 -25.62
N PRO A 97 5.37 5.98 -24.70
CA PRO A 97 5.20 7.42 -24.88
C PRO A 97 6.54 8.19 -24.76
N PRO A 98 6.73 9.34 -25.45
CA PRO A 98 5.89 9.86 -26.52
C PRO A 98 6.12 9.04 -27.80
N VAL A 99 5.02 8.49 -28.35
CA VAL A 99 5.07 7.42 -29.35
C VAL A 99 5.71 7.85 -30.66
N GLU A 100 5.63 9.14 -30.97
CA GLU A 100 6.26 9.83 -32.10
C GLU A 100 7.80 9.67 -32.12
N SER A 101 8.40 9.42 -30.95
CA SER A 101 9.84 9.21 -30.77
C SER A 101 10.23 7.75 -30.53
N SER A 102 9.26 6.85 -30.34
CA SER A 102 9.48 5.46 -29.93
C SER A 102 9.97 4.52 -31.04
N GLY A 103 9.86 4.95 -32.31
CA GLY A 103 10.07 4.09 -33.47
C GLY A 103 8.88 3.17 -33.82
N CYS A 104 7.83 3.13 -32.98
CA CYS A 104 6.59 2.43 -33.29
C CYS A 104 5.87 3.06 -34.49
N ALA A 105 5.43 2.23 -35.44
CA ALA A 105 4.59 2.70 -36.54
C ALA A 105 3.19 3.07 -36.03
N THR A 106 2.68 4.21 -36.46
CA THR A 106 1.36 4.72 -36.06
C THR A 106 0.50 5.06 -37.27
N LYS A 107 -0.82 5.08 -37.07
CA LYS A 107 -1.80 5.48 -38.09
C LYS A 107 -3.00 6.14 -37.43
N VAL A 108 -3.53 7.19 -38.06
CA VAL A 108 -4.82 7.77 -37.65
C VAL A 108 -5.95 6.91 -38.23
N ILE A 109 -6.81 6.40 -37.37
CA ILE A 109 -7.99 5.59 -37.71
C ILE A 109 -9.15 6.11 -36.87
N ASN A 110 -10.30 6.41 -37.49
CA ASN A 110 -11.47 7.00 -36.83
C ASN A 110 -11.17 8.28 -36.02
N ASN A 111 -10.20 9.08 -36.49
CA ASN A 111 -9.67 10.28 -35.83
C ASN A 111 -8.95 10.04 -34.48
N GLU A 112 -8.63 8.78 -34.15
CA GLU A 112 -7.72 8.39 -33.07
C GLU A 112 -6.35 8.02 -33.65
N VAL A 113 -5.26 8.36 -32.97
CA VAL A 113 -3.93 7.78 -33.27
C VAL A 113 -3.93 6.34 -32.73
N GLN A 114 -3.47 5.39 -33.55
CA GLN A 114 -3.35 3.98 -33.18
C GLN A 114 -1.94 3.47 -33.45
N VAL A 115 -1.47 2.59 -32.57
CA VAL A 115 -0.12 1.99 -32.60
C VAL A 115 -0.13 0.63 -33.28
N TYR A 116 0.95 0.29 -33.98
CA TYR A 116 1.11 -0.99 -34.66
C TYR A 116 1.83 -2.00 -33.76
N VAL A 117 1.11 -3.02 -33.30
CA VAL A 117 1.56 -4.01 -32.29
C VAL A 117 1.12 -5.43 -32.69
N PRO A 118 1.75 -6.49 -32.15
CA PRO A 118 1.28 -7.87 -32.36
C PRO A 118 -0.20 -8.04 -31.99
N GLU A 119 -0.92 -8.91 -32.69
CA GLU A 119 -2.35 -9.12 -32.42
C GLU A 119 -2.58 -9.60 -30.97
N THR A 120 -1.65 -10.38 -30.43
CA THR A 120 -1.58 -10.89 -29.05
C THR A 120 -1.12 -9.87 -27.99
N VAL A 121 -0.84 -8.63 -28.40
CA VAL A 121 -0.67 -7.44 -27.54
C VAL A 121 -1.84 -6.44 -27.71
N SER A 122 -2.47 -6.43 -28.88
CA SER A 122 -3.54 -5.48 -29.25
C SER A 122 -4.81 -5.54 -28.37
N GLN A 123 -5.70 -4.55 -28.53
CA GLN A 123 -7.06 -4.54 -27.95
C GLN A 123 -7.92 -5.80 -28.22
N ARG A 124 -7.57 -6.66 -29.20
CA ARG A 124 -8.27 -7.94 -29.42
C ARG A 124 -8.04 -8.93 -28.29
N THR A 125 -7.02 -8.69 -27.45
CA THR A 125 -6.65 -9.55 -26.33
C THR A 125 -7.53 -9.45 -25.10
N SER A 126 -8.46 -8.49 -25.07
CA SER A 126 -9.33 -8.16 -23.94
C SER A 126 -10.47 -9.17 -23.73
N CYS A 127 -10.17 -10.45 -23.98
CA CYS A 127 -11.00 -11.64 -23.79
C CYS A 127 -11.65 -11.76 -22.39
N PHE A 128 -11.05 -11.13 -21.39
CA PHE A 128 -11.52 -11.12 -20.00
C PHE A 128 -12.27 -9.83 -19.63
N SER A 129 -12.27 -8.82 -20.49
CA SER A 129 -13.03 -7.59 -20.29
C SER A 129 -14.51 -7.85 -20.56
N TYR A 130 -15.36 -7.43 -19.63
CA TYR A 130 -16.82 -7.48 -19.77
C TYR A 130 -17.33 -6.14 -20.35
N PRO A 131 -18.31 -6.14 -21.28
CA PRO A 131 -19.07 -7.28 -21.80
C PRO A 131 -18.43 -8.01 -22.99
N ASP A 132 -17.43 -7.39 -23.63
CA ASP A 132 -17.00 -7.69 -25.01
C ASP A 132 -16.36 -9.07 -25.20
N GLY A 133 -15.69 -9.62 -24.18
CA GLY A 133 -15.09 -10.95 -24.21
C GLY A 133 -16.01 -12.04 -23.66
N ASP A 134 -15.98 -13.25 -24.25
CA ASP A 134 -16.71 -14.42 -23.72
C ASP A 134 -16.20 -14.87 -22.33
N GLY A 135 -15.08 -14.30 -21.89
CA GLY A 135 -14.43 -14.54 -20.61
C GLY A 135 -13.39 -15.65 -20.65
N THR A 136 -13.13 -16.29 -21.79
CA THR A 136 -12.21 -17.42 -21.94
C THR A 136 -10.99 -17.04 -22.77
N MET A 137 -9.96 -17.88 -22.82
CA MET A 137 -8.83 -17.68 -23.74
C MET A 137 -9.19 -17.88 -25.22
N ARG A 138 -10.41 -18.28 -25.57
CA ARG A 138 -10.73 -18.74 -26.93
C ARG A 138 -10.59 -17.67 -28.00
N CYS A 139 -10.86 -16.41 -27.67
CA CYS A 139 -10.58 -15.28 -28.59
C CYS A 139 -9.08 -15.00 -28.79
N LYS A 140 -8.17 -15.67 -28.06
CA LYS A 140 -6.73 -15.71 -28.36
C LYS A 140 -6.30 -16.88 -29.24
N GLU A 141 -7.13 -17.91 -29.45
CA GLU A 141 -6.82 -19.06 -30.34
C GLU A 141 -6.58 -18.64 -31.79
N ALA A 142 -7.07 -17.46 -32.19
CA ALA A 142 -6.98 -16.90 -33.54
C ALA A 142 -6.04 -15.69 -33.67
N LEU A 143 -5.25 -15.35 -32.64
CA LEU A 143 -4.29 -14.24 -32.65
C LEU A 143 -2.86 -14.78 -32.77
N SER A 144 -1.99 -14.08 -33.50
CA SER A 144 -0.57 -14.44 -33.64
C SER A 144 0.35 -13.36 -33.03
N ASP A 145 1.53 -13.80 -32.58
CA ASP A 145 2.65 -12.93 -32.20
C ASP A 145 3.36 -12.36 -33.45
N ASP A 146 3.33 -13.09 -34.58
CA ASP A 146 3.96 -12.68 -35.86
C ASP A 146 3.08 -11.72 -36.68
N GLU A 147 1.76 -11.72 -36.46
CA GLU A 147 0.83 -10.82 -37.16
C GLU A 147 0.64 -9.52 -36.37
N TYR A 148 0.66 -8.38 -37.07
CA TYR A 148 0.61 -7.06 -36.44
C TYR A 148 -0.63 -6.28 -36.88
N THR A 149 -1.29 -5.64 -35.92
CA THR A 149 -2.52 -4.87 -36.14
C THR A 149 -2.43 -3.49 -35.46
N TYR A 150 -3.26 -2.55 -35.94
CA TYR A 150 -3.37 -1.24 -35.29
C TYR A 150 -4.28 -1.33 -34.06
N SER A 151 -3.88 -0.68 -32.97
CA SER A 151 -4.66 -0.62 -31.74
C SER A 151 -4.65 0.75 -31.08
N ARG A 152 -5.79 1.14 -30.50
CA ARG A 152 -5.96 2.35 -29.68
C ARG A 152 -5.56 2.18 -28.20
N ARG A 153 -5.16 0.96 -27.78
CA ARG A 153 -4.87 0.65 -26.37
C ARG A 153 -3.36 0.75 -26.12
N TYR A 154 -2.90 1.98 -25.87
CA TYR A 154 -1.53 2.33 -25.49
C TYR A 154 -1.55 3.64 -24.68
N ASP A 155 -0.44 4.01 -24.05
CA ASP A 155 -0.37 5.27 -23.30
C ASP A 155 -0.04 6.46 -24.20
N ALA A 156 -0.96 7.41 -24.26
CA ALA A 156 -0.82 8.71 -24.94
C ALA A 156 -0.48 9.86 -23.96
N GLY A 157 0.15 9.56 -22.82
CA GLY A 157 0.57 10.53 -21.80
C GLY A 157 -0.28 10.58 -20.53
N ASN A 158 -1.13 9.59 -20.29
CA ASN A 158 -1.86 9.42 -19.04
C ASN A 158 -0.95 8.97 -17.89
N TYR A 159 0.18 8.31 -18.18
CA TYR A 159 1.12 7.80 -17.18
C TYR A 159 2.53 8.38 -17.37
N PRO A 160 3.40 8.30 -16.35
CA PRO A 160 4.82 8.57 -16.52
C PRO A 160 5.46 7.46 -17.36
N GLY A 161 6.15 7.80 -18.45
CA GLY A 161 6.69 6.81 -19.39
C GLY A 161 7.76 5.85 -18.82
N GLY A 162 8.33 6.13 -17.65
CA GLY A 162 9.47 5.40 -17.09
C GLY A 162 9.23 3.89 -16.84
N TYR A 163 8.04 3.50 -16.40
CA TYR A 163 7.67 2.07 -16.29
C TYR A 163 7.71 1.38 -17.65
N TYR A 164 7.17 2.04 -18.69
CA TYR A 164 7.11 1.49 -20.04
C TYR A 164 8.47 1.46 -20.72
N TRP A 165 9.28 2.53 -20.65
CA TRP A 165 10.64 2.57 -21.19
C TRP A 165 11.53 1.46 -20.62
N PHE A 166 11.41 1.17 -19.32
CA PHE A 166 12.15 0.09 -18.68
C PHE A 166 11.68 -1.29 -19.14
N HIS A 167 10.36 -1.52 -19.22
CA HIS A 167 9.84 -2.82 -19.65
C HIS A 167 10.00 -3.07 -21.15
N HIS A 168 10.03 -2.02 -21.98
CA HIS A 168 10.32 -2.11 -23.42
C HIS A 168 11.64 -2.82 -23.72
N GLN A 169 12.62 -2.76 -22.80
CA GLN A 169 13.91 -3.45 -22.92
C GLN A 169 13.80 -4.99 -22.87
N PHE A 170 12.63 -5.55 -22.53
CA PHE A 170 12.33 -6.98 -22.50
C PHE A 170 11.33 -7.41 -23.60
N VAL A 171 11.01 -6.53 -24.55
CA VAL A 171 10.17 -6.87 -25.71
C VAL A 171 10.97 -7.75 -26.67
N SER A 172 10.35 -8.85 -27.12
CA SER A 172 10.87 -9.74 -28.15
C SER A 172 9.71 -10.27 -29.01
N ALA A 173 10.01 -11.13 -29.99
CA ALA A 173 8.98 -11.76 -30.83
C ALA A 173 8.08 -12.73 -30.04
N ASP A 174 8.58 -13.38 -28.98
CA ASP A 174 7.77 -14.16 -28.06
C ASP A 174 7.09 -13.23 -27.05
N VAL A 175 5.81 -12.90 -27.28
CA VAL A 175 5.03 -12.03 -26.39
C VAL A 175 4.85 -12.69 -25.03
N THR A 176 4.70 -14.01 -24.98
CA THR A 176 4.46 -14.77 -23.74
C THR A 176 5.69 -14.76 -22.82
N GLY A 177 6.86 -15.11 -23.34
CA GLY A 177 8.13 -15.04 -22.63
C GLY A 177 8.46 -13.60 -22.21
N SER A 178 8.26 -12.63 -23.10
CA SER A 178 8.44 -11.19 -22.78
C SER A 178 7.57 -10.79 -21.58
N VAL A 179 6.27 -11.13 -21.60
CA VAL A 179 5.32 -10.83 -20.51
C VAL A 179 5.74 -11.48 -19.19
N LEU A 180 6.11 -12.77 -19.20
CA LEU A 180 6.51 -13.51 -18.00
C LEU A 180 7.84 -13.00 -17.42
N ILE A 181 8.81 -12.62 -18.27
CA ILE A 181 10.06 -11.98 -17.86
C ILE A 181 9.77 -10.66 -17.15
N MET A 182 8.92 -9.79 -17.72
CA MET A 182 8.53 -8.51 -17.11
C MET A 182 7.86 -8.70 -15.74
N ARG A 183 6.93 -9.68 -15.60
CA ARG A 183 6.32 -10.04 -14.30
C ARG A 183 7.37 -10.50 -13.29
N GLY A 184 8.32 -11.34 -13.71
CA GLY A 184 9.44 -11.78 -12.89
C GLY A 184 10.36 -10.64 -12.45
N VAL A 185 10.64 -9.68 -13.32
CA VAL A 185 11.46 -8.49 -13.01
C VAL A 185 10.76 -7.59 -11.99
N ASN A 186 9.44 -7.37 -12.09
CA ASN A 186 8.68 -6.60 -11.09
C ASN A 186 8.74 -7.24 -9.69
N LEU A 187 8.64 -8.57 -9.61
CA LEU A 187 8.83 -9.32 -8.38
C LEU A 187 10.25 -9.17 -7.81
N LEU A 188 11.28 -9.28 -8.65
CA LEU A 188 12.68 -9.11 -8.24
C LEU A 188 12.97 -7.69 -7.73
N ILE A 189 12.45 -6.65 -8.39
CA ILE A 189 12.57 -5.25 -7.94
C ILE A 189 11.96 -5.09 -6.54
N ALA A 190 10.73 -5.58 -6.34
CA ALA A 190 10.04 -5.53 -5.05
C ALA A 190 10.81 -6.27 -3.96
N MET A 191 11.26 -7.49 -4.24
CA MET A 191 12.02 -8.33 -3.31
C MET A 191 13.37 -7.73 -2.93
N VAL A 192 14.15 -7.24 -3.90
CA VAL A 192 15.48 -6.67 -3.66
C VAL A 192 15.36 -5.36 -2.88
N LEU A 193 14.40 -4.49 -3.23
CA LEU A 193 14.17 -3.23 -2.52
C LEU A 193 13.71 -3.47 -1.07
N LEU A 194 12.60 -4.19 -0.88
CA LEU A 194 12.02 -4.40 0.45
C LEU A 194 12.85 -5.35 1.32
N GLY A 195 13.53 -6.32 0.72
CA GLY A 195 14.50 -7.19 1.41
C GLY A 195 15.72 -6.41 1.90
N SER A 196 16.30 -5.56 1.05
CA SER A 196 17.43 -4.68 1.43
C SER A 196 17.02 -3.69 2.52
N ILE A 197 15.83 -3.09 2.40
CA ILE A 197 15.26 -2.24 3.45
C ILE A 197 15.05 -3.04 4.73
N GLY A 198 14.41 -4.22 4.70
CA GLY A 198 14.19 -5.05 5.87
C GLY A 198 15.47 -5.48 6.59
N PHE A 199 16.52 -5.79 5.81
CA PHE A 199 17.87 -6.04 6.34
C PHE A 199 18.48 -4.79 6.99
N LEU A 200 18.42 -3.63 6.31
CA LEU A 200 18.96 -2.38 6.82
C LEU A 200 18.08 -1.70 7.88
N LEU A 201 16.81 -2.06 8.05
CA LEU A 201 15.91 -1.45 9.01
C LEU A 201 16.25 -1.87 10.45
N PRO A 202 16.28 -0.96 11.44
CA PRO A 202 16.53 -1.30 12.84
C PRO A 202 15.58 -2.40 13.34
N ALA A 203 16.11 -3.41 14.05
CA ALA A 203 15.40 -4.66 14.32
C ALA A 203 14.00 -4.49 14.95
N ARG A 204 13.82 -3.44 15.78
CA ARG A 204 12.55 -3.03 16.40
C ARG A 204 11.42 -2.66 15.43
N TYR A 205 11.70 -2.47 14.13
CA TYR A 205 10.71 -2.10 13.11
C TYR A 205 10.54 -3.17 12.03
N ARG A 206 11.32 -4.26 12.06
CA ARG A 206 11.21 -5.35 11.08
C ARG A 206 9.87 -6.07 11.18
N GLU A 207 9.33 -6.20 12.39
CA GLU A 207 7.97 -6.69 12.64
C GLU A 207 6.91 -5.78 12.01
N SER A 208 7.05 -4.46 12.16
CA SER A 208 6.15 -3.48 11.53
C SER A 208 6.14 -3.60 10.00
N LEU A 209 7.32 -3.74 9.39
CA LEU A 209 7.44 -3.92 7.93
C LEU A 209 6.86 -5.27 7.48
N ALA A 210 7.19 -6.37 8.19
CA ALA A 210 6.68 -7.70 7.88
C ALA A 210 5.16 -7.77 7.96
N LEU A 211 4.54 -7.25 9.03
CA LEU A 211 3.09 -7.17 9.18
C LEU A 211 2.45 -6.26 8.13
N THR A 212 3.11 -5.16 7.74
CA THR A 212 2.62 -4.32 6.64
C THR A 212 2.53 -5.10 5.34
N ILE A 213 3.61 -5.77 4.93
CA ILE A 213 3.66 -6.54 3.67
C ILE A 213 2.65 -7.70 3.72
N LEU A 214 2.52 -8.39 4.86
CA LEU A 214 1.57 -9.51 4.99
C LEU A 214 0.11 -9.10 4.92
N VAL A 215 -0.25 -7.90 5.40
CA VAL A 215 -1.65 -7.54 5.65
C VAL A 215 -2.13 -6.44 4.70
N ALA A 216 -1.33 -5.41 4.42
CA ALA A 216 -1.73 -4.33 3.52
C ALA A 216 -1.78 -4.72 2.04
N TRP A 217 -1.03 -5.76 1.64
CA TRP A 217 -0.93 -6.23 0.26
C TRP A 217 -1.63 -7.56 0.03
N MET A 218 -2.35 -8.08 1.03
CA MET A 218 -3.00 -9.37 0.94
C MET A 218 -4.47 -9.22 0.54
N PRO A 219 -4.96 -9.98 -0.47
CA PRO A 219 -4.20 -10.68 -1.51
C PRO A 219 -3.80 -9.77 -2.69
N MET A 220 -4.48 -8.62 -2.84
CA MET A 220 -4.46 -7.78 -4.04
C MET A 220 -3.08 -7.23 -4.40
N GLY A 221 -2.29 -6.81 -3.42
CA GLY A 221 -0.95 -6.26 -3.67
C GLY A 221 0.04 -7.30 -4.19
N LEU A 222 -0.07 -8.57 -3.79
CA LEU A 222 0.75 -9.66 -4.32
C LEU A 222 0.40 -9.94 -5.80
N TYR A 223 -0.90 -9.97 -6.13
CA TYR A 223 -1.38 -10.04 -7.52
C TYR A 223 -0.84 -8.88 -8.37
N PHE A 224 -0.93 -7.63 -7.89
CA PHE A 224 -0.42 -6.46 -8.62
C PHE A 224 1.10 -6.48 -8.80
N VAL A 225 1.89 -6.84 -7.79
CA VAL A 225 3.36 -6.89 -7.90
C VAL A 225 3.82 -8.01 -8.86
N ALA A 226 3.01 -9.05 -9.06
CA ALA A 226 3.25 -10.13 -10.02
C ALA A 226 2.72 -9.86 -11.45
N SER A 227 2.33 -8.62 -11.79
CA SER A 227 1.69 -8.26 -13.06
C SER A 227 2.51 -7.29 -13.93
N ASN A 228 2.05 -7.03 -15.16
CA ASN A 228 2.59 -6.01 -16.08
C ASN A 228 1.93 -4.62 -15.88
N ASN A 229 1.16 -4.45 -14.79
CA ASN A 229 0.53 -3.19 -14.45
C ASN A 229 1.52 -2.29 -13.66
N PRO A 230 1.64 -0.98 -13.97
CA PRO A 230 2.49 -0.04 -13.22
C PRO A 230 2.22 0.03 -11.70
N THR A 231 1.04 -0.43 -11.26
CA THR A 231 0.70 -0.59 -9.84
C THR A 231 1.72 -1.45 -9.08
N SER A 232 2.40 -2.39 -9.75
CA SER A 232 3.55 -3.15 -9.20
C SER A 232 4.65 -2.25 -8.63
N TRP A 233 5.06 -1.23 -9.39
CA TRP A 233 6.05 -0.22 -8.98
C TRP A 233 5.47 0.83 -8.04
N ALA A 234 4.20 1.19 -8.19
CA ALA A 234 3.52 2.09 -7.25
C ALA A 234 3.50 1.53 -5.82
N LEU A 235 3.13 0.25 -5.66
CA LEU A 235 3.17 -0.46 -4.38
C LEU A 235 4.60 -0.53 -3.84
N SER A 236 5.51 -1.10 -4.63
CA SER A 236 6.89 -1.38 -4.21
C SER A 236 7.69 -0.11 -3.89
N GLY A 237 7.55 0.91 -4.74
CA GLY A 237 8.21 2.19 -4.61
C GLY A 237 7.73 3.00 -3.41
N THR A 238 6.41 3.13 -3.22
CA THR A 238 5.85 3.93 -2.10
C THR A 238 6.15 3.32 -0.74
N LEU A 239 5.96 2.00 -0.56
CA LEU A 239 6.32 1.32 0.69
C LEU A 239 7.84 1.33 0.91
N GLY A 240 8.62 1.13 -0.16
CA GLY A 240 10.08 1.25 -0.13
C GLY A 240 10.52 2.63 0.36
N TYR A 241 10.00 3.70 -0.26
CA TYR A 241 10.27 5.09 0.13
C TYR A 241 9.92 5.35 1.60
N ALA A 242 8.70 5.01 2.02
CA ALA A 242 8.25 5.25 3.39
C ALA A 242 9.10 4.50 4.44
N ALA A 243 9.35 3.20 4.23
CA ALA A 243 10.10 2.37 5.16
C ALA A 243 11.58 2.76 5.22
N ALA A 244 12.18 3.09 4.06
CA ALA A 244 13.57 3.49 3.97
C ALA A 244 13.81 4.89 4.57
N LEU A 245 12.97 5.89 4.25
CA LEU A 245 13.03 7.24 4.82
C LEU A 245 12.80 7.21 6.34
N PHE A 246 11.77 6.49 6.79
CA PHE A 246 11.51 6.28 8.22
C PHE A 246 12.69 5.63 8.94
N GLY A 247 13.38 4.70 8.26
CA GLY A 247 14.58 4.02 8.73
C GLY A 247 15.81 4.94 8.79
N ALA A 248 16.05 5.76 7.77
CA ALA A 248 17.17 6.70 7.68
C ALA A 248 17.14 7.70 8.86
N LEU A 249 15.97 8.28 9.14
CA LEU A 249 15.66 9.12 10.31
C LEU A 249 15.98 8.46 11.67
N ARG A 250 16.23 7.14 11.71
CA ARG A 250 16.34 6.30 12.91
C ARG A 250 17.55 5.37 12.87
N ALA A 251 18.51 5.65 11.99
CA ALA A 251 19.77 4.94 11.81
C ALA A 251 20.95 5.93 11.85
N GLU A 252 22.18 5.41 11.98
CA GLU A 252 23.41 6.22 12.00
C GLU A 252 24.49 5.58 11.11
N GLY A 253 25.54 6.35 10.78
CA GLY A 253 26.65 5.91 9.93
C GLY A 253 26.23 5.48 8.53
N ARG A 254 26.98 4.53 7.93
CA ARG A 254 26.74 4.02 6.56
C ARG A 254 25.31 3.49 6.35
N ARG A 255 24.72 2.90 7.39
CA ARG A 255 23.34 2.35 7.40
C ARG A 255 22.29 3.41 7.06
N ARG A 256 22.45 4.63 7.57
CA ARG A 256 21.55 5.75 7.32
C ARG A 256 21.59 6.17 5.85
N TRP A 257 22.78 6.33 5.28
CA TRP A 257 22.94 6.72 3.88
C TRP A 257 22.48 5.63 2.90
N ALA A 258 22.69 4.35 3.21
CA ALA A 258 22.14 3.24 2.42
C ALA A 258 20.61 3.23 2.43
N LEU A 259 19.97 3.51 3.57
CA LEU A 259 18.52 3.69 3.66
C LEU A 259 18.05 4.95 2.92
N LEU A 260 18.79 6.05 2.94
CA LEU A 260 18.44 7.25 2.16
C LEU A 260 18.52 6.99 0.64
N GLY A 261 19.51 6.23 0.18
CA GLY A 261 19.61 5.78 -1.22
C GLY A 261 18.45 4.87 -1.63
N LEU A 262 18.08 3.88 -0.79
CA LEU A 262 16.91 3.03 -1.04
C LEU A 262 15.59 3.81 -0.98
N ALA A 263 15.51 4.90 -0.20
CA ALA A 263 14.39 5.82 -0.25
C ALA A 263 14.31 6.55 -1.61
N ALA A 264 15.44 7.04 -2.13
CA ALA A 264 15.48 7.66 -3.46
C ALA A 264 15.09 6.67 -4.58
N VAL A 265 15.50 5.41 -4.50
CA VAL A 265 15.06 4.34 -5.43
C VAL A 265 13.55 4.08 -5.31
N GLY A 266 13.00 4.01 -4.09
CA GLY A 266 11.56 3.85 -3.89
C GLY A 266 10.75 5.01 -4.45
N ALA A 267 11.22 6.26 -4.25
CA ALA A 267 10.61 7.44 -4.82
C ALA A 267 10.68 7.46 -6.35
N LEU A 268 11.83 7.08 -6.93
CA LEU A 268 12.00 6.96 -8.38
C LEU A 268 10.98 5.98 -8.98
N LEU A 269 10.88 4.76 -8.45
CA LEU A 269 9.93 3.75 -8.91
C LEU A 269 8.47 4.26 -8.86
N ALA A 270 8.06 4.84 -7.74
CA ALA A 270 6.71 5.38 -7.57
C ALA A 270 6.40 6.57 -8.51
N CYS A 271 7.37 7.45 -8.74
CA CYS A 271 7.26 8.58 -9.67
C CYS A 271 7.28 8.15 -11.15
N SER A 272 7.95 7.04 -11.49
CA SER A 272 7.98 6.48 -12.84
C SER A 272 6.81 5.54 -13.17
N ALA A 273 5.94 5.25 -12.20
CA ALA A 273 4.85 4.28 -12.34
C ALA A 273 3.50 4.91 -12.74
N ARG A 274 3.04 5.90 -11.96
CA ARG A 274 1.70 6.50 -12.09
C ARG A 274 1.74 7.95 -11.57
N GLY A 275 0.86 8.81 -12.07
CA GLY A 275 0.72 10.19 -11.57
C GLY A 275 0.26 10.23 -10.11
N ASP A 276 -0.73 9.39 -9.76
CA ASP A 276 -1.21 9.26 -8.38
C ASP A 276 -0.12 8.77 -7.40
N SER A 277 0.68 7.76 -7.76
CA SER A 277 1.80 7.29 -6.93
C SER A 277 2.96 8.29 -6.86
N ALA A 278 3.15 9.12 -7.88
CA ALA A 278 4.05 10.27 -7.81
C ALA A 278 3.56 11.30 -6.77
N PHE A 279 2.25 11.62 -6.76
CA PHE A 279 1.65 12.48 -5.73
C PHE A 279 1.72 11.87 -4.32
N PHE A 280 1.58 10.54 -4.18
CA PHE A 280 1.70 9.88 -2.87
C PHE A 280 3.06 10.10 -2.19
N ILE A 281 4.13 10.41 -2.93
CA ILE A 281 5.43 10.79 -2.36
C ILE A 281 5.33 12.03 -1.48
N LEU A 282 4.47 13.01 -1.80
CA LEU A 282 4.20 14.15 -0.92
C LEU A 282 3.49 13.71 0.37
N VAL A 283 2.43 12.89 0.24
CA VAL A 283 1.66 12.37 1.39
C VAL A 283 2.56 11.59 2.36
N ILE A 284 3.41 10.71 1.83
CA ILE A 284 4.39 9.92 2.59
C ILE A 284 5.42 10.83 3.25
N SER A 285 5.96 11.80 2.52
CA SER A 285 6.96 12.75 3.04
C SER A 285 6.42 13.51 4.25
N LEU A 286 5.21 14.08 4.12
CA LEU A 286 4.53 14.79 5.20
C LEU A 286 4.28 13.87 6.40
N ALA A 287 3.70 12.68 6.17
CA ALA A 287 3.41 11.73 7.25
C ALA A 287 4.67 11.29 8.01
N VAL A 288 5.77 10.96 7.30
CA VAL A 288 7.01 10.46 7.90
C VAL A 288 7.80 11.57 8.61
N LEU A 289 7.87 12.79 8.05
CA LEU A 289 8.59 13.93 8.65
C LEU A 289 7.84 14.57 9.83
N VAL A 290 6.50 14.63 9.80
CA VAL A 290 5.68 14.96 10.99
C VAL A 290 5.91 13.93 12.11
N GLY A 291 6.18 12.67 11.74
CA GLY A 291 6.55 11.61 12.66
C GLY A 291 7.97 11.70 13.24
N ALA A 292 8.79 12.65 12.81
CA ALA A 292 10.23 12.74 13.13
C ALA A 292 10.54 13.73 14.28
N PRO A 293 11.69 13.58 14.96
CA PRO A 293 12.28 14.63 15.78
C PRO A 293 13.04 15.63 14.90
N TRP A 294 12.50 16.85 14.76
CA TRP A 294 13.14 17.92 13.99
C TRP A 294 14.41 18.39 14.72
N THR A 295 15.56 18.17 14.07
CA THR A 295 16.90 18.52 14.56
C THR A 295 17.78 18.81 13.34
N ARG A 296 18.94 19.49 13.50
CA ARG A 296 19.87 19.75 12.37
C ARG A 296 20.33 18.47 11.64
N ARG A 297 20.21 17.29 12.26
CA ARG A 297 20.51 16.01 11.60
C ARG A 297 19.54 15.67 10.46
N ILE A 298 18.29 16.17 10.46
CA ILE A 298 17.21 15.77 9.52
C ILE A 298 17.39 16.31 8.09
N LEU A 299 18.36 17.20 7.86
CA LEU A 299 18.47 17.95 6.60
C LEU A 299 18.58 17.07 5.34
N PRO A 300 19.33 15.94 5.30
CA PRO A 300 19.37 15.06 4.12
C PRO A 300 18.03 14.37 3.83
N GLU A 301 17.32 13.88 4.86
CA GLU A 301 15.99 13.28 4.71
C GLU A 301 14.95 14.31 4.28
N ALA A 302 14.99 15.52 4.87
CA ALA A 302 14.09 16.62 4.51
C ALA A 302 14.36 17.14 3.09
N ALA A 303 15.63 17.20 2.66
CA ALA A 303 16.01 17.60 1.31
C ALA A 303 15.52 16.58 0.27
N LEU A 304 15.81 15.28 0.47
CA LEU A 304 15.29 14.22 -0.41
C LEU A 304 13.76 14.24 -0.47
N ALA A 305 13.10 14.39 0.68
CA ALA A 305 11.65 14.40 0.74
C ALA A 305 11.05 15.62 0.03
N LEU A 306 11.66 16.80 0.17
CA LEU A 306 11.23 18.01 -0.53
C LEU A 306 11.41 17.89 -2.05
N THR A 307 12.58 17.44 -2.52
CA THR A 307 12.84 17.29 -3.96
C THR A 307 11.98 16.19 -4.59
N ALA A 308 11.86 15.02 -3.95
CA ALA A 308 11.01 13.93 -4.42
C ALA A 308 9.52 14.31 -4.43
N SER A 309 9.05 15.09 -3.44
CA SER A 309 7.68 15.60 -3.43
C SER A 309 7.43 16.64 -4.51
N ALA A 310 8.38 17.55 -4.77
CA ALA A 310 8.27 18.54 -5.83
C ALA A 310 8.23 17.89 -7.22
N ILE A 311 9.09 16.90 -7.46
CA ILE A 311 9.08 16.07 -8.67
C ILE A 311 7.74 15.31 -8.77
N GLY A 312 7.26 14.69 -7.69
CA GLY A 312 6.01 13.93 -7.68
C GLY A 312 4.77 14.77 -8.00
N VAL A 313 4.70 16.00 -7.48
CA VAL A 313 3.62 16.97 -7.78
C VAL A 313 3.72 17.49 -9.22
N TRP A 314 4.94 17.70 -9.75
CA TRP A 314 5.13 18.07 -11.15
C TRP A 314 4.69 16.95 -12.10
N ILE A 315 5.09 15.69 -11.83
CA ILE A 315 4.70 14.52 -12.63
C ILE A 315 3.18 14.36 -12.66
N MET A 316 2.51 14.38 -11.50
CA MET A 316 1.04 14.29 -11.41
C MET A 316 0.36 15.34 -12.31
N ARG A 317 0.85 16.59 -12.29
CA ARG A 317 0.32 17.69 -13.12
C ARG A 317 0.65 17.57 -14.61
N SER A 318 1.72 16.86 -14.98
CA SER A 318 2.09 16.64 -16.39
C SER A 318 1.38 15.44 -17.03
N THR A 319 0.84 14.52 -16.23
CA THR A 319 0.14 13.31 -16.71
C THR A 319 -1.35 13.56 -16.93
N GLY A 320 -1.92 12.95 -17.98
CA GLY A 320 -3.35 13.00 -18.30
C GLY A 320 -4.30 12.53 -17.17
N GLN A 321 -3.78 11.78 -16.19
CA GLN A 321 -4.47 11.49 -14.93
C GLN A 321 -4.94 12.74 -14.15
N ALA A 322 -4.32 13.91 -14.34
CA ALA A 322 -4.81 15.17 -13.78
C ALA A 322 -5.85 15.85 -14.68
N SER A 323 -5.59 15.98 -15.97
CA SER A 323 -6.50 16.68 -16.90
C SER A 323 -7.85 15.99 -17.08
N ALA A 324 -7.93 14.67 -16.87
CA ALA A 324 -9.21 13.94 -16.83
C ALA A 324 -10.16 14.40 -15.70
N LEU A 325 -9.62 14.78 -14.53
CA LEU A 325 -10.41 15.34 -13.42
C LEU A 325 -10.88 16.76 -13.77
N GLU A 326 -10.00 17.56 -14.38
CA GLU A 326 -10.30 18.94 -14.78
C GLU A 326 -11.38 18.97 -15.88
N SER A 327 -11.32 18.11 -16.90
CA SER A 327 -12.32 18.04 -17.97
C SER A 327 -13.71 17.66 -17.46
N THR A 328 -13.79 16.69 -16.55
CA THR A 328 -15.07 16.24 -15.98
C THR A 328 -15.74 17.33 -15.13
N SER A 329 -14.97 18.27 -14.58
CA SER A 329 -15.53 19.42 -13.83
C SER A 329 -16.29 20.44 -14.69
N SER A 330 -16.18 20.36 -16.03
CA SER A 330 -16.92 21.24 -16.96
C SER A 330 -18.23 20.64 -17.51
N SER A 331 -18.47 19.35 -17.30
CA SER A 331 -19.57 18.62 -17.94
C SER A 331 -20.76 18.39 -17.00
N GLY A 332 -21.64 19.39 -16.92
CA GLY A 332 -22.92 19.30 -16.21
C GLY A 332 -22.89 19.88 -14.81
N GLU A 333 -24.07 20.33 -14.37
CA GLU A 333 -24.30 20.93 -13.06
C GLU A 333 -24.18 19.86 -11.97
N THR A 334 -22.97 19.70 -11.40
CA THR A 334 -22.70 18.71 -10.34
C THR A 334 -23.33 19.16 -9.03
N ASP A 335 -24.65 18.99 -8.92
CA ASP A 335 -25.42 19.39 -7.74
C ASP A 335 -24.84 18.72 -6.49
N LEU A 336 -24.46 19.55 -5.52
CA LEU A 336 -23.78 19.15 -4.29
C LEU A 336 -24.81 18.80 -3.20
N SER A 337 -25.75 17.93 -3.57
CA SER A 337 -26.83 17.54 -2.70
C SER A 337 -26.30 16.83 -1.44
N MET A 338 -26.90 17.15 -0.30
CA MET A 338 -26.54 16.54 0.99
C MET A 338 -26.73 15.01 0.96
N GLU A 339 -27.72 14.53 0.20
CA GLU A 339 -27.97 13.12 -0.07
C GLU A 339 -26.80 12.45 -0.81
N ARG A 340 -26.25 13.10 -1.84
CA ARG A 340 -25.08 12.57 -2.58
C ARG A 340 -23.84 12.54 -1.70
N LEU A 341 -23.58 13.58 -0.91
CA LEU A 341 -22.49 13.58 0.08
C LEU A 341 -22.67 12.45 1.12
N HIS A 342 -23.90 12.24 1.60
CA HIS A 342 -24.25 11.14 2.50
C HIS A 342 -24.03 9.76 1.86
N SER A 343 -24.45 9.56 0.61
CA SER A 343 -24.20 8.31 -0.15
C SER A 343 -22.70 8.03 -0.31
N LEU A 344 -21.91 9.05 -0.64
CA LEU A 344 -20.47 8.91 -0.75
C LEU A 344 -19.83 8.54 0.60
N LEU A 345 -20.14 9.26 1.68
CA LEU A 345 -19.61 8.97 3.02
C LEU A 345 -20.03 7.58 3.54
N THR A 346 -21.28 7.17 3.33
CA THR A 346 -21.78 5.84 3.75
C THR A 346 -21.24 4.70 2.90
N SER A 347 -20.74 4.96 1.68
CA SER A 347 -20.07 3.97 0.84
C SER A 347 -18.58 3.74 1.17
N LEU A 348 -17.98 4.53 2.07
CA LEU A 348 -16.58 4.36 2.47
C LEU A 348 -16.23 2.97 3.05
N PRO A 349 -17.08 2.29 3.86
CA PRO A 349 -16.78 0.94 4.33
C PRO A 349 -16.68 -0.09 3.20
N GLU A 350 -17.55 -0.02 2.19
CA GLU A 350 -17.45 -0.85 0.97
C GLU A 350 -16.14 -0.55 0.21
N TYR A 351 -15.79 0.73 0.07
CA TYR A 351 -14.53 1.16 -0.55
C TYR A 351 -13.29 0.59 0.16
N PHE A 352 -13.23 0.68 1.50
CA PHE A 352 -12.13 0.15 2.30
C PHE A 352 -12.05 -1.39 2.27
N ALA A 353 -13.20 -2.09 2.21
CA ALA A 353 -13.25 -3.53 2.05
C ALA A 353 -12.70 -3.98 0.68
N GLY A 354 -12.93 -3.16 -0.37
CA GLY A 354 -12.39 -3.38 -1.72
C GLY A 354 -10.86 -3.43 -1.81
N PHE A 355 -10.10 -2.88 -0.86
CA PHE A 355 -8.64 -3.08 -0.79
C PHE A 355 -8.25 -4.57 -0.61
N TYR A 356 -9.13 -5.36 0.02
CA TYR A 356 -8.95 -6.79 0.25
C TYR A 356 -9.63 -7.64 -0.83
N GLY A 357 -10.14 -7.01 -1.89
CA GLY A 357 -10.81 -7.64 -3.02
C GLY A 357 -12.29 -7.96 -2.82
N GLN A 358 -12.90 -7.51 -1.72
CA GLN A 358 -14.36 -7.61 -1.55
C GLN A 358 -15.04 -6.80 -2.66
N ARG A 359 -15.90 -7.44 -3.48
CA ARG A 359 -16.63 -6.91 -4.65
C ARG A 359 -15.80 -6.32 -5.80
N TRP A 360 -14.56 -5.89 -5.55
CA TRP A 360 -13.61 -5.32 -6.51
C TRP A 360 -12.24 -5.99 -6.41
N GLY A 361 -12.20 -7.29 -6.68
CA GLY A 361 -11.00 -8.10 -6.60
C GLY A 361 -10.11 -8.04 -7.84
N ALA A 362 -9.53 -9.19 -8.19
CA ALA A 362 -8.56 -9.31 -9.28
C ALA A 362 -9.22 -9.27 -10.68
N GLY A 363 -8.40 -9.39 -11.72
CA GLY A 363 -8.84 -9.32 -13.11
C GLY A 363 -9.48 -7.97 -13.48
N TRP A 364 -10.43 -8.01 -14.39
CA TRP A 364 -11.20 -6.86 -14.89
C TRP A 364 -12.37 -6.50 -13.96
N PHE A 365 -12.15 -6.60 -12.64
CA PHE A 365 -13.16 -6.64 -11.56
C PHE A 365 -14.11 -7.84 -11.59
N ASP A 366 -13.76 -8.86 -12.37
CA ASP A 366 -14.50 -10.10 -12.58
C ASP A 366 -14.04 -11.26 -11.69
N ILE A 367 -13.15 -10.99 -10.72
CA ILE A 367 -12.66 -11.95 -9.70
C ILE A 367 -12.89 -11.40 -8.29
N PRO A 368 -14.15 -11.26 -7.83
CA PRO A 368 -14.47 -10.84 -6.47
C PRO A 368 -13.97 -11.86 -5.45
N LEU A 369 -13.41 -11.37 -4.34
CA LEU A 369 -12.85 -12.20 -3.26
C LEU A 369 -13.77 -12.18 -2.02
N ASP A 370 -15.07 -12.24 -2.28
CA ASP A 370 -16.13 -12.12 -1.29
C ASP A 370 -16.22 -13.33 -0.34
N GLY A 371 -16.95 -13.14 0.77
CA GLY A 371 -17.07 -14.15 1.81
C GLY A 371 -15.78 -14.33 2.60
N ALA A 372 -15.30 -15.58 2.72
CA ALA A 372 -14.22 -15.95 3.62
C ALA A 372 -12.88 -15.20 3.37
N PRO A 373 -12.30 -15.13 2.15
CA PRO A 373 -10.99 -14.50 1.95
C PRO A 373 -10.97 -13.01 2.35
N ALA A 374 -11.89 -12.17 1.85
CA ALA A 374 -11.97 -10.77 2.28
C ALA A 374 -12.24 -10.64 3.79
N SER A 375 -13.17 -11.43 4.36
CA SER A 375 -13.51 -11.37 5.79
C SER A 375 -12.31 -11.69 6.69
N ILE A 376 -11.52 -12.72 6.35
CA ILE A 376 -10.30 -13.06 7.09
C ILE A 376 -9.26 -11.94 6.95
N ALA A 377 -9.04 -11.41 5.73
CA ALA A 377 -8.06 -10.35 5.48
C ALA A 377 -8.39 -9.04 6.24
N ILE A 378 -9.66 -8.62 6.22
CA ILE A 378 -10.18 -7.49 7.00
C ILE A 378 -10.02 -7.76 8.51
N GLY A 379 -10.23 -9.00 8.97
CA GLY A 379 -9.95 -9.41 10.35
C GLY A 379 -8.47 -9.28 10.74
N LEU A 380 -7.54 -9.69 9.87
CA LEU A 380 -6.09 -9.51 10.08
C LEU A 380 -5.69 -8.02 10.09
N ALA A 381 -6.32 -7.20 9.24
CA ALA A 381 -6.17 -5.75 9.25
C ALA A 381 -6.66 -5.14 10.56
N ALA A 382 -7.83 -5.53 11.06
CA ALA A 382 -8.35 -5.10 12.35
C ALA A 382 -7.40 -5.48 13.51
N ILE A 383 -6.85 -6.70 13.52
CA ILE A 383 -5.85 -7.13 14.50
C ILE A 383 -4.61 -6.22 14.47
N CYS A 384 -4.12 -5.84 13.28
CA CYS A 384 -3.00 -4.91 13.14
C CYS A 384 -3.36 -3.48 13.59
N LEU A 385 -4.59 -3.03 13.32
CA LEU A 385 -5.10 -1.76 13.81
C LEU A 385 -5.16 -1.74 15.34
N PHE A 386 -5.72 -2.76 15.99
CA PHE A 386 -5.70 -2.87 17.46
C PHE A 386 -4.29 -3.01 18.04
N ALA A 387 -3.37 -3.71 17.37
CA ALA A 387 -1.98 -3.82 17.82
C ALA A 387 -1.27 -2.46 17.86
N GLY A 388 -1.41 -1.66 16.79
CA GLY A 388 -0.87 -0.30 16.75
C GLY A 388 -1.63 0.71 17.62
N ALA A 389 -2.91 0.49 17.92
CA ALA A 389 -3.72 1.38 18.77
C ALA A 389 -3.17 1.53 20.20
N ARG A 390 -2.50 0.47 20.71
CA ARG A 390 -1.99 0.39 22.10
C ARG A 390 -1.14 1.58 22.57
N ARG A 391 -0.53 2.34 21.65
CA ARG A 391 0.17 3.61 21.95
C ARG A 391 0.02 4.60 20.80
N VAL A 392 -0.91 5.54 20.90
CA VAL A 392 -1.01 6.71 20.02
C VAL A 392 -0.46 7.94 20.74
N GLY A 393 0.51 8.62 20.13
CA GLY A 393 1.01 9.92 20.58
C GLY A 393 0.78 10.99 19.51
N ARG A 394 0.78 12.28 19.88
CA ARG A 394 0.37 13.41 19.01
C ARG A 394 0.97 13.36 17.60
N ARG A 395 2.28 13.08 17.46
CA ARG A 395 2.94 12.91 16.15
C ARG A 395 2.36 11.76 15.32
N LYS A 396 2.13 10.60 15.94
CA LYS A 396 1.51 9.44 15.26
C LYS A 396 0.09 9.73 14.83
N ALA A 397 -0.71 10.38 15.69
CA ALA A 397 -2.06 10.81 15.34
C ALA A 397 -2.06 11.72 14.10
N LEU A 398 -1.17 12.72 14.05
CA LEU A 398 -1.09 13.65 12.92
C LEU A 398 -0.53 12.99 11.64
N SER A 399 0.51 12.16 11.74
CA SER A 399 1.02 11.35 10.61
C SER A 399 -0.06 10.46 10.00
N ILE A 400 -0.95 9.91 10.83
CA ILE A 400 -2.02 9.02 10.42
C ILE A 400 -3.22 9.80 9.86
N LEU A 401 -3.54 10.96 10.44
CA LEU A 401 -4.55 11.87 9.90
C LEU A 401 -4.18 12.35 8.48
N ILE A 402 -2.91 12.57 8.19
CA ILE A 402 -2.42 12.90 6.84
C ILE A 402 -2.70 11.74 5.85
N VAL A 403 -2.38 10.50 6.21
CA VAL A 403 -2.59 9.35 5.31
C VAL A 403 -4.07 9.01 5.19
N ILE A 404 -4.86 9.08 6.26
CA ILE A 404 -6.33 8.88 6.22
C ILE A 404 -7.00 9.99 5.40
N GLY A 405 -6.57 11.24 5.57
CA GLY A 405 -7.06 12.38 4.80
C GLY A 405 -6.82 12.21 3.29
N ALA A 406 -5.67 11.66 2.89
CA ALA A 406 -5.42 11.32 1.49
C ALA A 406 -6.24 10.10 1.01
N ILE A 407 -6.19 8.98 1.74
CA ILE A 407 -6.74 7.69 1.31
C ILE A 407 -8.27 7.68 1.20
N ALA A 408 -8.96 8.54 1.96
CA ALA A 408 -10.41 8.74 1.85
C ALA A 408 -10.78 10.04 1.11
N GLY A 409 -10.04 11.14 1.38
CA GLY A 409 -10.37 12.46 0.83
C GLY A 409 -10.12 12.58 -0.67
N VAL A 410 -9.09 11.96 -1.23
CA VAL A 410 -8.86 11.98 -2.70
C VAL A 410 -9.98 11.24 -3.43
N PRO A 411 -10.34 9.97 -3.08
CA PRO A 411 -11.52 9.32 -3.65
C PRO A 411 -12.82 10.10 -3.48
N LEU A 412 -13.06 10.74 -2.33
CA LEU A 412 -14.25 11.56 -2.09
C LEU A 412 -14.32 12.77 -3.02
N VAL A 413 -13.24 13.56 -3.12
CA VAL A 413 -13.20 14.76 -3.98
C VAL A 413 -13.35 14.38 -5.46
N VAL A 414 -12.65 13.33 -5.91
CA VAL A 414 -12.80 12.84 -7.29
C VAL A 414 -14.20 12.30 -7.54
N SER A 415 -14.82 11.60 -6.58
CA SER A 415 -16.19 11.11 -6.72
C SER A 415 -17.23 12.25 -6.79
N LEU A 416 -16.99 13.36 -6.09
CA LEU A 416 -17.83 14.57 -6.17
C LEU A 416 -17.69 15.24 -7.55
N GLN A 417 -16.45 15.41 -8.03
CA GLN A 417 -16.17 15.99 -9.35
C GLN A 417 -16.67 15.12 -10.51
N ALA A 418 -16.51 13.79 -10.43
CA ALA A 418 -16.78 12.85 -11.52
C ALA A 418 -18.24 12.37 -11.62
N GLY A 419 -19.20 13.07 -11.00
CA GLY A 419 -20.62 12.68 -11.01
C GLY A 419 -20.95 11.38 -10.25
N PHE A 420 -19.99 10.73 -9.58
CA PHE A 420 -20.19 9.43 -8.94
C PHE A 420 -21.19 9.51 -7.77
N SER A 421 -21.94 8.42 -7.56
CA SER A 421 -22.91 8.24 -6.49
C SER A 421 -22.36 7.41 -5.32
N ARG A 422 -21.33 6.59 -5.56
CA ARG A 422 -20.65 5.72 -4.58
C ARG A 422 -19.13 5.88 -4.73
N VAL A 423 -18.39 5.99 -3.63
CA VAL A 423 -16.93 6.25 -3.65
C VAL A 423 -16.16 5.12 -4.35
N TYR A 424 -16.62 3.87 -4.27
CA TYR A 424 -15.99 2.72 -4.92
C TYR A 424 -15.99 2.76 -6.46
N GLN A 425 -16.73 3.67 -7.10
CA GLN A 425 -16.58 3.95 -8.53
C GLN A 425 -15.19 4.53 -8.81
N TYR A 426 -14.63 5.31 -7.87
CA TYR A 426 -13.20 5.50 -7.79
C TYR A 426 -12.56 4.23 -7.22
N GLN A 427 -11.80 3.51 -8.03
CA GLN A 427 -11.46 2.13 -7.79
C GLN A 427 -10.51 1.95 -6.58
N PRO A 428 -10.80 1.05 -5.62
CA PRO A 428 -9.95 0.83 -4.43
C PRO A 428 -8.47 0.54 -4.75
N ARG A 429 -8.20 -0.18 -5.85
CA ARG A 429 -6.84 -0.51 -6.30
C ARG A 429 -5.90 0.70 -6.45
N TYR A 430 -6.42 1.89 -6.76
CA TYR A 430 -5.60 3.10 -6.93
C TYR A 430 -5.05 3.67 -5.61
N MET A 431 -5.73 3.47 -4.47
CA MET A 431 -5.25 3.91 -3.14
C MET A 431 -4.62 2.78 -2.32
N LEU A 432 -4.59 1.54 -2.83
CA LEU A 432 -3.93 0.40 -2.19
C LEU A 432 -2.47 0.67 -1.76
N PRO A 433 -1.64 1.46 -2.50
CA PRO A 433 -0.33 1.88 -2.00
C PRO A 433 -0.39 2.62 -0.67
N LEU A 434 -1.34 3.54 -0.47
CA LEU A 434 -1.49 4.30 0.77
C LEU A 434 -1.97 3.44 1.95
N LEU A 435 -2.66 2.31 1.72
CA LEU A 435 -2.99 1.36 2.80
C LEU A 435 -1.71 0.78 3.45
N ALA A 436 -0.70 0.47 2.64
CA ALA A 436 0.59 0.01 3.15
C ALA A 436 1.33 1.11 3.93
N ILE A 437 1.22 2.37 3.49
CA ILE A 437 1.78 3.51 4.24
C ILE A 437 1.05 3.68 5.58
N LEU A 438 -0.29 3.59 5.58
CA LEU A 438 -1.13 3.69 6.76
C LEU A 438 -0.73 2.63 7.80
N LEU A 439 -0.70 1.36 7.41
CA LEU A 439 -0.35 0.26 8.30
C LEU A 439 1.13 0.30 8.73
N PHE A 440 2.06 0.69 7.83
CA PHE A 440 3.47 0.85 8.22
C PHE A 440 3.67 1.97 9.24
N VAL A 441 3.14 3.16 9.00
CA VAL A 441 3.24 4.30 9.93
C VAL A 441 2.55 3.96 11.25
N TRP A 442 1.40 3.29 11.21
CA TRP A 442 0.65 2.86 12.38
C TRP A 442 1.42 1.85 13.23
N LEU A 443 2.07 0.87 12.60
CA LEU A 443 2.84 -0.18 13.27
C LEU A 443 4.29 0.20 13.57
N ALA A 444 4.89 1.20 12.90
CA ALA A 444 6.30 1.56 13.13
C ALA A 444 6.47 2.73 14.12
N MET A 445 5.51 3.66 14.20
CA MET A 445 5.53 4.73 15.20
C MET A 445 5.22 4.23 16.62
N SER A 446 5.76 4.93 17.63
CA SER A 446 5.62 4.65 19.07
C SER A 446 6.01 3.24 19.58
N VAL A 447 6.63 2.41 18.73
CA VAL A 447 7.14 1.07 19.08
C VAL A 447 8.24 1.13 20.15
N LYS A 448 8.10 0.31 21.20
CA LYS A 448 9.15 0.02 22.20
C LYS A 448 9.49 -1.48 22.33
N GLY A 449 8.73 -2.36 21.69
CA GLY A 449 8.82 -3.83 21.83
C GLY A 449 7.94 -4.50 20.78
N ARG A 450 7.64 -5.80 20.96
CA ARG A 450 6.85 -6.57 19.98
C ARG A 450 5.39 -6.11 19.88
N HIS A 451 4.78 -6.28 18.71
CA HIS A 451 3.35 -6.13 18.49
C HIS A 451 2.59 -7.40 18.83
N VAL A 452 3.04 -8.55 18.33
CA VAL A 452 2.29 -9.81 18.43
C VAL A 452 3.00 -10.88 19.27
N VAL A 453 2.20 -11.53 20.11
CA VAL A 453 2.56 -12.71 20.92
C VAL A 453 2.39 -13.99 20.11
N GLY A 454 2.90 -15.13 20.61
CA GLY A 454 2.97 -16.39 19.85
C GLY A 454 1.66 -16.80 19.16
N VAL A 455 0.53 -16.81 19.88
CA VAL A 455 -0.79 -17.16 19.31
C VAL A 455 -1.20 -16.19 18.20
N GLN A 456 -0.91 -14.90 18.32
CA GLN A 456 -1.22 -13.90 17.29
C GLN A 456 -0.35 -14.08 16.04
N VAL A 457 0.91 -14.51 16.18
CA VAL A 457 1.75 -14.88 15.03
C VAL A 457 1.17 -16.08 14.29
N TRP A 458 0.69 -17.11 15.01
CA TRP A 458 0.02 -18.26 14.39
C TRP A 458 -1.31 -17.89 13.71
N LEU A 459 -2.15 -17.07 14.35
CA LEU A 459 -3.43 -16.63 13.75
C LEU A 459 -3.20 -15.80 12.48
N ILE A 460 -2.25 -14.85 12.50
CA ILE A 460 -1.89 -14.06 11.32
C ILE A 460 -1.28 -14.96 10.24
N GLY A 461 -0.38 -15.87 10.61
CA GLY A 461 0.25 -16.81 9.67
C GLY A 461 -0.76 -17.72 8.98
N ILE A 462 -1.58 -18.45 9.75
CA ILE A 462 -2.59 -19.38 9.21
C ILE A 462 -3.65 -18.61 8.42
N GLY A 463 -4.15 -17.49 8.94
CA GLY A 463 -5.09 -16.63 8.22
C GLY A 463 -4.52 -16.13 6.88
N SER A 464 -3.24 -15.75 6.86
CA SER A 464 -2.59 -15.29 5.63
C SER A 464 -2.44 -16.41 4.59
N VAL A 465 -2.11 -17.64 5.02
CA VAL A 465 -2.05 -18.80 4.13
C VAL A 465 -3.43 -19.14 3.56
N LEU A 466 -4.49 -19.07 4.37
CA LEU A 466 -5.87 -19.29 3.91
C LEU A 466 -6.30 -18.25 2.87
N VAL A 467 -6.09 -16.96 3.13
CA VAL A 467 -6.46 -15.89 2.17
C VAL A 467 -5.67 -16.02 0.87
N ASN A 468 -4.36 -16.28 0.93
CA ASN A 468 -3.55 -16.53 -0.27
C ASN A 468 -4.06 -17.76 -1.03
N ALA A 469 -4.41 -18.86 -0.34
CA ALA A 469 -4.93 -20.07 -0.97
C ALA A 469 -6.26 -19.85 -1.69
N PHE A 470 -7.24 -19.19 -1.04
CA PHE A 470 -8.54 -18.90 -1.64
C PHE A 470 -8.43 -17.89 -2.80
N ALA A 471 -7.66 -16.81 -2.63
CA ALA A 471 -7.50 -15.80 -3.66
C ALA A 471 -6.77 -16.35 -4.90
N LEU A 472 -5.69 -17.12 -4.71
CA LEU A 472 -5.00 -17.80 -5.80
C LEU A 472 -5.91 -18.80 -6.50
N ARG A 473 -6.74 -19.56 -5.76
CA ARG A 473 -7.70 -20.50 -6.37
C ARG A 473 -8.73 -19.78 -7.22
N ARG A 474 -9.37 -18.71 -6.73
CA ARG A 474 -10.35 -17.92 -7.50
C ARG A 474 -9.74 -17.28 -8.75
N VAL A 475 -8.50 -16.79 -8.66
CA VAL A 475 -7.76 -16.25 -9.81
C VAL A 475 -7.47 -17.34 -10.84
N MET A 476 -6.98 -18.50 -10.43
CA MET A 476 -6.74 -19.61 -11.35
C MET A 476 -8.04 -20.15 -11.95
N GLU A 477 -9.10 -20.36 -11.14
CA GLU A 477 -10.44 -20.80 -11.55
C GLU A 477 -11.00 -19.92 -12.69
N ARG A 478 -10.92 -18.60 -12.53
CA ARG A 478 -11.34 -17.61 -13.53
C ARG A 478 -10.69 -17.82 -14.88
N TYR A 479 -9.37 -17.95 -14.95
CA TYR A 479 -8.69 -18.04 -16.26
C TYR A 479 -8.72 -19.47 -16.83
N THR A 480 -8.72 -20.49 -15.98
CA THR A 480 -8.76 -21.91 -16.40
C THR A 480 -10.12 -22.33 -16.94
N HIS A 481 -11.25 -21.74 -16.49
CA HIS A 481 -12.60 -22.17 -16.87
C HIS A 481 -13.47 -21.10 -17.55
N GLY A 482 -13.16 -19.81 -17.39
CA GLY A 482 -13.94 -18.70 -17.96
C GLY A 482 -14.62 -17.85 -16.89
N ARG A 483 -15.77 -17.24 -17.23
CA ARG A 483 -16.54 -16.43 -16.28
C ARG A 483 -16.86 -17.26 -15.03
N LEU A 484 -16.63 -16.70 -13.85
CA LEU A 484 -16.86 -17.40 -12.58
C LEU A 484 -18.35 -17.65 -12.36
N ASP A 485 -18.74 -18.92 -12.28
CA ASP A 485 -19.96 -19.31 -11.58
C ASP A 485 -19.65 -19.29 -10.07
N LEU A 486 -20.35 -18.43 -9.32
CA LEU A 486 -20.15 -18.30 -7.88
C LEU A 486 -21.03 -19.28 -7.08
N ASP A 487 -22.10 -19.80 -7.69
CA ASP A 487 -23.06 -20.72 -7.10
C ASP A 487 -22.63 -22.19 -7.29
N HIS A 488 -21.90 -22.49 -8.38
CA HIS A 488 -21.33 -23.81 -8.70
C HIS A 488 -19.78 -23.79 -8.72
N PRO A 489 -19.11 -23.58 -7.56
CA PRO A 489 -17.65 -23.51 -7.48
C PRO A 489 -16.97 -24.84 -7.87
N ILE A 490 -15.81 -24.75 -8.54
CA ILE A 490 -15.22 -25.90 -9.23
C ILE A 490 -14.34 -26.73 -8.28
N TYR A 491 -14.71 -28.00 -8.10
CA TYR A 491 -14.06 -28.93 -7.15
C TYR A 491 -12.59 -29.26 -7.47
N SER A 492 -12.19 -29.25 -8.74
CA SER A 492 -10.81 -29.47 -9.17
C SER A 492 -10.51 -28.58 -10.37
N LEU A 493 -9.40 -27.83 -10.34
CA LEU A 493 -9.02 -26.93 -11.43
C LEU A 493 -8.61 -27.66 -12.74
N ASP A 494 -8.59 -29.00 -12.72
CA ASP A 494 -8.22 -29.85 -13.85
C ASP A 494 -9.45 -30.39 -14.63
N LEU A 495 -10.68 -30.11 -14.19
CA LEU A 495 -11.93 -30.61 -14.79
C LEU A 495 -12.56 -29.58 -15.74
N PHE A 496 -12.73 -29.94 -17.02
CA PHE A 496 -13.23 -29.02 -18.07
C PHE A 496 -12.32 -27.81 -18.33
N LEU A 497 -11.02 -28.01 -18.14
CA LEU A 497 -9.95 -27.04 -18.37
C LEU A 497 -10.02 -26.42 -19.79
N ARG A 498 -10.19 -25.10 -19.85
CA ARG A 498 -10.18 -24.31 -21.11
C ARG A 498 -8.84 -23.64 -21.40
N TRP A 499 -8.03 -23.39 -20.38
CA TRP A 499 -6.68 -22.83 -20.53
C TRP A 499 -5.74 -23.27 -19.42
N TRP A 500 -4.54 -23.66 -19.82
CA TRP A 500 -3.34 -23.66 -18.98
C TRP A 500 -2.11 -23.42 -19.86
N TRP A 501 -0.95 -23.21 -19.24
CA TRP A 501 0.34 -23.13 -19.91
C TRP A 501 0.72 -24.52 -20.48
N PRO A 502 0.84 -24.70 -21.82
CA PRO A 502 1.04 -26.03 -22.41
C PRO A 502 2.33 -26.73 -21.95
N ASP A 503 3.43 -25.98 -21.87
CA ASP A 503 4.76 -26.50 -21.51
C ASP A 503 5.01 -26.55 -19.99
N PHE A 504 4.03 -26.18 -19.16
CA PHE A 504 4.22 -26.16 -17.71
C PHE A 504 4.00 -27.56 -17.10
N PRO A 505 4.98 -28.13 -16.37
CA PRO A 505 5.01 -29.57 -16.05
C PRO A 505 4.05 -30.00 -14.91
N LEU A 506 3.18 -29.10 -14.44
CA LEU A 506 2.19 -29.36 -13.40
C LEU A 506 0.80 -28.89 -13.87
N THR A 507 -0.25 -29.63 -13.50
CA THR A 507 -1.63 -29.18 -13.76
C THR A 507 -2.00 -27.96 -12.91
N PRO A 508 -3.07 -27.20 -13.25
CA PRO A 508 -3.57 -26.11 -12.41
C PRO A 508 -3.77 -26.50 -10.94
N GLU A 509 -4.42 -27.64 -10.66
CA GLU A 509 -4.74 -28.09 -9.31
C GLU A 509 -3.48 -28.45 -8.51
N TYR A 510 -2.49 -29.13 -9.12
CA TYR A 510 -1.21 -29.40 -8.46
C TYR A 510 -0.37 -28.13 -8.26
N THR A 511 -0.40 -27.21 -9.22
CA THR A 511 0.31 -25.92 -9.14
C THR A 511 -0.22 -25.09 -7.98
N TRP A 512 -1.55 -24.96 -7.85
CA TRP A 512 -2.20 -24.29 -6.73
C TRP A 512 -1.77 -24.90 -5.39
N ARG A 513 -1.86 -26.23 -5.24
CA ARG A 513 -1.48 -26.95 -4.01
C ARG A 513 0.00 -26.72 -3.63
N ALA A 514 0.90 -26.78 -4.62
CA ALA A 514 2.33 -26.55 -4.42
C ALA A 514 2.60 -25.11 -3.95
N LEU A 515 1.95 -24.12 -4.56
CA LEU A 515 2.12 -22.70 -4.21
C LEU A 515 1.57 -22.37 -2.81
N VAL A 516 0.46 -22.99 -2.38
CA VAL A 516 -0.04 -22.87 -1.00
C VAL A 516 0.97 -23.41 0.01
N LEU A 517 1.60 -24.56 -0.27
CA LEU A 517 2.65 -25.12 0.58
C LEU A 517 3.91 -24.23 0.61
N VAL A 518 4.38 -23.77 -0.54
CA VAL A 518 5.53 -22.84 -0.65
C VAL A 518 5.27 -21.56 0.14
N TYR A 519 4.07 -20.98 0.03
CA TYR A 519 3.70 -19.80 0.80
C TYR A 519 3.66 -20.08 2.31
N ALA A 520 3.14 -21.23 2.74
CA ALA A 520 3.20 -21.63 4.15
C ALA A 520 4.64 -21.75 4.67
N VAL A 521 5.59 -22.23 3.85
CA VAL A 521 7.02 -22.26 4.21
C VAL A 521 7.63 -20.85 4.24
N ALA A 522 7.22 -19.93 3.36
CA ALA A 522 7.61 -18.52 3.41
C ALA A 522 7.13 -17.86 4.72
N ILE A 523 5.85 -18.04 5.07
CA ILE A 523 5.25 -17.56 6.32
C ILE A 523 5.96 -18.16 7.55
N ALA A 524 6.26 -19.46 7.57
CA ALA A 524 6.99 -20.09 8.66
C ALA A 524 8.43 -19.55 8.79
N SER A 525 9.13 -19.36 7.68
CA SER A 525 10.49 -18.80 7.64
C SER A 525 10.52 -17.36 8.15
N LEU A 526 9.57 -16.53 7.71
CA LEU A 526 9.37 -15.16 8.21
C LEU A 526 9.02 -15.15 9.71
N SER A 527 8.14 -16.07 10.14
CA SER A 527 7.73 -16.25 11.53
C SER A 527 8.93 -16.46 12.45
N ILE A 528 9.85 -17.36 12.06
CA ILE A 528 11.07 -17.67 12.81
C ILE A 528 12.06 -16.49 12.77
N LEU A 529 12.28 -15.87 11.61
CA LEU A 529 13.26 -14.78 11.45
C LEU A 529 12.88 -13.49 12.22
N VAL A 530 11.60 -13.15 12.27
CA VAL A 530 11.11 -11.91 12.90
C VAL A 530 10.74 -12.14 14.37
N TRP A 531 10.04 -13.25 14.69
CA TRP A 531 9.48 -13.49 16.02
C TRP A 531 10.10 -14.64 16.80
N GLY A 532 10.99 -15.44 16.21
CA GLY A 532 11.68 -16.57 16.87
C GLY A 532 12.73 -16.18 17.91
N ARG A 533 12.88 -14.88 18.22
CA ARG A 533 13.73 -14.42 19.33
C ARG A 533 13.01 -14.60 20.68
N PRO A 534 13.55 -15.40 21.63
CA PRO A 534 13.21 -15.18 23.03
C PRO A 534 13.64 -13.76 23.42
N ALA A 535 12.94 -13.15 24.37
CA ALA A 535 13.43 -11.92 24.97
C ALA A 535 14.73 -12.26 25.72
N ARG A 536 15.89 -11.78 25.22
CA ARG A 536 17.09 -11.72 26.05
C ARG A 536 16.73 -10.83 27.24
N ALA A 537 16.61 -11.44 28.41
CA ALA A 537 16.61 -10.68 29.65
C ALA A 537 17.85 -9.79 29.62
N ILE A 538 17.64 -8.49 29.79
CA ILE A 538 18.76 -7.57 29.99
C ILE A 538 19.23 -7.87 31.41
N THR A 539 20.20 -8.78 31.52
CA THR A 539 21.11 -8.78 32.67
C THR A 539 21.72 -7.39 32.70
N GLY A 540 21.21 -6.54 33.59
CA GLY A 540 21.89 -5.28 33.91
C GLY A 540 23.32 -5.60 34.33
N PRO A 541 24.26 -4.64 34.19
CA PRO A 541 25.59 -4.83 34.74
C PRO A 541 25.45 -5.22 36.20
N THR A 542 25.97 -6.39 36.57
CA THR A 542 25.98 -6.84 37.96
C THR A 542 26.74 -5.81 38.77
N ALA A 543 26.03 -5.05 39.60
CA ALA A 543 26.65 -4.15 40.54
C ALA A 543 27.62 -4.99 41.40
N PRO A 544 28.90 -4.59 41.54
CA PRO A 544 29.81 -5.30 42.41
C PRO A 544 29.23 -5.29 43.82
N SER A 545 29.28 -6.44 44.51
CA SER A 545 28.72 -6.58 45.85
C SER A 545 29.54 -5.74 46.84
N ALA A 546 29.06 -4.52 47.10
CA ALA A 546 29.60 -3.63 48.12
C ALA A 546 29.17 -4.11 49.51
N ALA A 547 29.78 -5.20 49.98
CA ALA A 547 29.74 -5.59 51.37
C ALA A 547 30.58 -4.58 52.20
N GLY A 548 29.97 -3.45 52.56
CA GLY A 548 30.62 -2.33 53.23
C GLY A 548 29.62 -1.52 54.06
N GLN A 549 29.60 -1.84 55.36
CA GLN A 549 29.12 -1.09 56.52
C GLN A 549 28.24 0.17 56.29
N ALA A 550 27.05 0.17 56.88
CA ALA A 550 26.15 1.33 56.93
C ALA A 550 26.52 2.28 58.09
N GLU A 551 26.40 3.58 57.84
CA GLU A 551 26.39 4.64 58.85
C GLU A 551 25.26 5.65 58.51
N PRO A 552 24.45 6.14 59.47
CA PRO A 552 23.16 6.77 59.15
C PRO A 552 23.20 8.31 59.11
N GLU A 553 23.16 8.91 57.92
CA GLU A 553 23.15 10.37 57.78
C GLU A 553 21.73 10.97 57.63
N ARG A 554 21.23 11.45 58.78
CA ARG A 554 20.35 12.63 59.01
C ARG A 554 19.45 13.13 57.86
N GLN A 555 18.13 13.04 58.07
CA GLN A 555 17.13 13.84 57.35
C GLN A 555 17.10 15.28 57.89
N GLU A 556 17.01 16.27 57.00
CA GLU A 556 16.45 17.61 57.28
C GLU A 556 15.62 18.10 56.06
N PRO A 557 14.74 19.11 56.22
CA PRO A 557 13.44 19.12 55.54
C PRO A 557 13.37 19.88 54.20
N ALA A 558 12.21 19.78 53.55
CA ALA A 558 11.84 20.58 52.40
C ALA A 558 11.41 22.01 52.80
N GLU A 559 11.75 22.99 51.97
CA GLU A 559 11.11 24.30 51.93
C GLU A 559 10.52 24.58 50.55
N ASP A 560 9.61 25.55 50.49
CA ASP A 560 8.62 25.72 49.43
C ASP A 560 8.87 26.98 48.58
N PHE A 561 8.17 27.07 47.44
CA PHE A 561 7.79 28.29 46.71
C PHE A 561 8.79 29.46 46.53
N VAL A 562 9.01 29.86 45.26
CA VAL A 562 8.55 31.18 44.75
C VAL A 562 8.82 31.31 43.25
N SER A 563 7.84 31.81 42.51
CA SER A 563 7.99 32.23 41.10
C SER A 563 8.32 33.73 41.01
N ARG A 564 9.18 34.12 40.06
CA ARG A 564 9.30 35.52 39.61
C ARG A 564 9.82 35.63 38.19
N SER A 565 9.49 36.75 37.54
CA SER A 565 9.60 36.96 36.10
C SER A 565 10.11 38.37 35.77
N SER A 566 10.78 38.50 34.61
CA SER A 566 11.21 39.78 34.01
C SER A 566 12.21 40.62 34.83
N PRO A 567 12.75 41.73 34.28
CA PRO A 567 12.75 42.18 32.88
C PRO A 567 14.19 42.30 32.33
N GLY A 568 14.41 43.09 31.27
CA GLY A 568 15.76 43.50 30.84
C GLY A 568 15.75 44.88 30.19
N ARG A 569 16.95 45.48 30.02
CA ARG A 569 17.36 46.60 29.12
C ARG A 569 18.55 47.38 29.71
N HIS A 570 19.56 47.63 28.89
CA HIS A 570 20.49 48.79 28.88
C HIS A 570 21.37 49.08 30.13
N ALA A 571 22.61 49.61 30.02
CA ALA A 571 23.57 49.77 28.92
C ALA A 571 24.95 50.26 29.46
N ARG A 572 25.92 50.47 28.54
CA ARG A 572 26.82 51.67 28.48
C ARG A 572 28.35 51.51 28.78
N ILE A 573 29.13 51.54 27.68
CA ILE A 573 30.44 52.22 27.47
C ILE A 573 31.67 51.82 28.30
N GLN A 574 32.72 51.37 27.59
CA GLN A 574 34.03 52.06 27.58
C GLN A 574 34.59 52.07 26.13
N ALA A 575 35.67 52.81 25.85
CA ALA A 575 36.01 53.24 24.48
C ALA A 575 37.49 53.59 24.25
N GLY A 576 37.92 53.51 22.98
CA GLY A 576 39.21 54.01 22.45
C GLY A 576 39.81 53.11 21.35
N GLN A 577 40.63 53.57 20.40
CA GLN A 577 40.84 54.94 19.86
C GLN A 577 41.70 54.84 18.55
N ARG A 578 41.99 55.97 17.88
CA ARG A 578 42.93 56.16 16.73
C ARG A 578 42.42 55.70 15.34
N GLU A 579 42.69 56.38 14.21
CA GLU A 579 43.14 57.78 14.01
C GLU A 579 42.70 58.32 12.61
N VAL A 580 42.95 59.62 12.37
CA VAL A 580 42.35 60.52 11.36
C VAL A 580 42.96 60.40 9.94
N THR A 581 42.13 60.58 8.89
CA THR A 581 42.39 61.49 7.73
C THR A 581 41.19 61.66 6.78
N ALA A 582 41.06 62.86 6.19
CA ALA A 582 40.08 63.39 5.22
C ALA A 582 40.74 64.65 4.55
N PRO A 583 40.14 65.43 3.62
CA PRO A 583 38.84 65.39 2.90
C PRO A 583 39.05 65.19 1.36
N GLU A 584 38.33 65.71 0.34
CA GLU A 584 37.14 66.56 0.04
C GLU A 584 36.60 66.05 -1.34
N SER A 585 35.31 66.01 -1.75
CA SER A 585 34.25 67.04 -2.01
C SER A 585 34.42 67.86 -3.32
N PRO A 586 33.34 68.34 -3.99
CA PRO A 586 31.93 67.88 -4.00
C PRO A 586 31.21 67.91 -5.38
N ASP A 587 29.89 67.73 -5.33
CA ASP A 587 28.80 68.24 -6.22
C ASP A 587 28.24 67.42 -7.41
N ALA A 588 26.91 67.59 -7.57
CA ALA A 588 25.99 67.03 -8.58
C ALA A 588 25.27 68.24 -9.28
N PRO A 589 24.01 68.24 -9.81
CA PRO A 589 22.89 67.26 -9.82
C PRO A 589 22.24 67.06 -11.22
N GLY A 590 21.08 66.37 -11.29
CA GLY A 590 20.10 66.58 -12.39
C GLY A 590 19.31 65.36 -12.92
N THR A 591 18.03 65.27 -12.55
CA THR A 591 16.91 64.59 -13.26
C THR A 591 15.96 65.70 -13.78
N PRO A 592 15.00 65.52 -14.75
CA PRO A 592 13.95 64.48 -14.74
C PRO A 592 13.25 64.09 -16.09
N ASP A 593 12.13 63.34 -15.95
CA ASP A 593 10.90 63.27 -16.77
C ASP A 593 10.79 62.55 -18.14
N ALA A 594 9.53 62.25 -18.50
CA ALA A 594 8.97 61.66 -19.73
C ALA A 594 7.68 62.44 -20.13
N PRO A 595 7.10 62.31 -21.35
CA PRO A 595 5.99 61.37 -21.54
C PRO A 595 5.67 60.92 -23.02
N ASP A 596 4.50 60.28 -23.19
CA ASP A 596 3.57 60.30 -24.34
C ASP A 596 3.76 59.47 -25.64
N ALA A 597 2.61 59.27 -26.31
CA ALA A 597 2.38 58.61 -27.60
C ALA A 597 1.19 59.27 -28.33
N PRO A 598 1.10 59.22 -29.68
CA PRO A 598 -0.18 58.85 -30.31
C PRO A 598 -0.05 58.15 -31.69
N GLY A 599 -1.16 57.57 -32.20
CA GLY A 599 -1.33 57.32 -33.64
C GLY A 599 -2.29 56.17 -34.03
N ALA A 600 -3.30 56.49 -34.84
CA ALA A 600 -4.16 55.55 -35.58
C ALA A 600 -4.38 56.07 -37.01
N PRO A 601 -4.83 55.23 -37.98
CA PRO A 601 -6.17 55.50 -38.53
C PRO A 601 -6.93 54.26 -39.06
N GLY A 602 -8.21 54.46 -39.39
CA GLY A 602 -8.99 53.58 -40.29
C GLY A 602 -10.19 52.90 -39.63
N ALA A 603 -11.40 53.17 -40.16
CA ALA A 603 -12.65 52.61 -39.66
C ALA A 603 -13.50 52.01 -40.79
N ALA A 604 -14.30 51.00 -40.45
CA ALA A 604 -15.46 50.54 -41.22
C ALA A 604 -16.48 49.94 -40.25
N GLU A 605 -17.77 50.17 -40.50
CA GLU A 605 -18.85 49.76 -39.60
C GLU A 605 -19.37 48.35 -39.90
N SER A 606 -19.81 47.63 -38.86
CA SER A 606 -21.04 46.84 -38.93
C SER A 606 -21.54 46.55 -37.53
N ALA A 607 -22.85 46.72 -37.28
CA ALA A 607 -23.47 46.48 -35.99
C ALA A 607 -24.65 45.52 -36.13
N THR A 608 -24.64 44.44 -35.35
CA THR A 608 -25.84 43.64 -35.09
C THR A 608 -25.76 42.95 -33.73
N ARG A 609 -26.84 43.05 -32.94
CA ARG A 609 -27.16 42.06 -31.89
C ARG A 609 -28.23 41.08 -32.45
N PRO A 610 -28.88 40.25 -31.60
CA PRO A 610 -28.84 38.80 -31.71
C PRO A 610 -29.98 38.22 -32.56
N ILE A 611 -29.93 36.92 -32.81
CA ILE A 611 -31.06 36.12 -33.32
C ILE A 611 -31.22 34.88 -32.43
N ASP A 612 -32.47 34.56 -32.09
CA ASP A 612 -32.84 33.43 -31.23
C ASP A 612 -32.60 32.04 -31.88
N PRO A 613 -32.38 30.99 -31.07
CA PRO A 613 -32.28 29.61 -31.55
C PRO A 613 -33.66 29.01 -31.85
N ALA A 614 -34.23 29.34 -33.02
CA ALA A 614 -35.50 28.77 -33.47
C ALA A 614 -35.35 27.34 -34.05
N SER A 615 -35.98 26.37 -33.39
CA SER A 615 -36.55 25.12 -33.93
C SER A 615 -35.79 24.33 -35.02
N ARG A 616 -35.30 23.13 -34.69
CA ARG A 616 -35.14 22.04 -35.67
C ARG A 616 -36.44 21.19 -35.75
N PRO A 617 -36.89 20.77 -36.95
CA PRO A 617 -38.10 19.95 -37.12
C PRO A 617 -37.86 18.46 -36.83
N PRO A 618 -38.93 17.67 -36.57
CA PRO A 618 -38.85 16.22 -36.40
C PRO A 618 -38.67 15.47 -37.73
N ALA A 619 -38.16 14.24 -37.66
CA ALA A 619 -38.06 13.31 -38.80
C ALA A 619 -39.01 12.12 -38.64
N LEU A 620 -39.68 11.74 -39.74
CA LEU A 620 -40.58 10.61 -39.93
C LEU A 620 -40.54 10.21 -41.42
N PRO A 621 -41.00 9.02 -41.82
CA PRO A 621 -40.70 7.70 -41.27
C PRO A 621 -40.18 6.74 -42.38
N VAL A 622 -39.87 5.48 -42.05
CA VAL A 622 -39.75 4.38 -43.04
C VAL A 622 -40.36 3.10 -42.43
N ASP A 623 -41.19 2.41 -43.19
CA ASP A 623 -42.04 1.30 -42.71
C ASP A 623 -41.44 -0.11 -42.92
N GLY A 624 -41.51 -0.93 -41.85
CA GLY A 624 -41.78 -2.37 -41.91
C GLY A 624 -40.76 -3.33 -42.54
N PRO A 625 -41.09 -4.64 -42.61
CA PRO A 625 -42.32 -5.29 -42.14
C PRO A 625 -42.19 -5.94 -40.74
N THR A 626 -43.33 -6.38 -40.22
CA THR A 626 -43.50 -7.14 -38.97
C THR A 626 -43.15 -8.62 -39.09
N ASP A 627 -42.75 -9.24 -37.98
CA ASP A 627 -43.17 -10.62 -37.68
C ASP A 627 -43.41 -10.77 -36.15
N SER A 628 -44.18 -11.78 -35.73
CA SER A 628 -44.85 -11.78 -34.42
C SER A 628 -44.74 -13.07 -33.60
N SER A 629 -44.30 -12.97 -32.34
CA SER A 629 -44.78 -13.80 -31.21
C SER A 629 -44.13 -13.34 -29.90
N ALA A 630 -44.94 -12.94 -28.91
CA ALA A 630 -44.47 -12.58 -27.56
C ALA A 630 -45.59 -12.71 -26.50
N GLU A 631 -45.93 -13.95 -26.18
CA GLU A 631 -46.61 -14.37 -24.94
C GLU A 631 -45.60 -15.28 -24.18
N GLU A 632 -45.53 -15.35 -22.85
CA GLU A 632 -46.43 -14.82 -21.82
C GLU A 632 -45.72 -14.59 -20.44
N SER A 633 -46.46 -14.01 -19.50
CA SER A 633 -46.45 -14.15 -18.01
C SER A 633 -45.31 -14.98 -17.33
N HIS A 634 -44.49 -14.41 -16.43
CA HIS A 634 -44.68 -14.06 -14.99
C HIS A 634 -44.15 -15.12 -13.97
N GLU A 635 -43.77 -14.61 -12.78
CA GLU A 635 -43.23 -15.34 -11.61
C GLU A 635 -41.84 -16.02 -11.82
N ARG A 636 -40.91 -16.00 -10.86
CA ARG A 636 -41.03 -15.67 -9.43
C ARG A 636 -39.76 -15.02 -8.86
#